data_AF-A0A090M9J4-F1
#
_entry.id   AF-A0A090M9J4-F1
#
_cell.length_a   1.000
_cell.length_b   1.000
_cell.length_c   1.000
_cell.angle_alpha   90.00
_cell.angle_beta   90.00
_cell.angle_gamma   90.00
#
_symmetry.space_group_name_H-M   'P 1'
#
loop_
_entity.id
_entity.type
_entity.pdbx_description
1 polymer ?
#
loop_
_entity_poly.entity_id
_entity_poly.type
_entity_poly.pdbx_seq_one_letter_code
_entity_poly.pdbx_strand_id
1 'polypeptide(L)'
;MLYECNWEALVHWVLRCTGLRAVLKLYDCWVFRTSRILGLLLRLGEAGYAMFFDVYVREALHGEQGTVGQIPDWENPTIVGRNRRPAKGTTYAFTDEAEFVSFWRSGGCWERRLTLSNVRSLNGVWQFKLLSYPISLTGEYVAMDFSTNEWDSINVPSNWQCEGWDRPIYTNFQYPFPLHPPVARTQSDYSSDNSRGHTKISAVNPTGVYRHSFNLEDDWNAKHDKTYIVFEGVDAAFHVWVNEQSVGYSQDSKLAAEFDISRYIHSGVNQLVVHVYRWCDGSYLEDQDQWWLSGIFRDVYLYRKCLSQISDYSFRTQCQDHQTGKWDVTVQAEICETTEAYFKKVNKVLVLRLLDNNFVEIHQACLHDFRIHQKMPYLGTMHDACTEEVYLQTKVHFSLEHIMEWSSESPTLYMLVISLETESGEVLDCEGCRVGFRTVRVENKQILINNRPVLIQGVNRHEHCPVRGKAVSEKLMLDDILLMKHTNFNAVRTSHYPNHPRFYELCDEYGLYVVDEANIETHGFEFGLHSTPYLANRPTWKNAYMARVTRMFARDKNHCSVIIWSLGNESGCGGAHFAMYSWIKHNDQSRLVQYEGGGYKTPCTDIICPMYAPPLLCAQLASQPDWRPVILCEYSHAMGNSNGGLHKYFDVFRNQTGVQGGFIWDLIDQGLQCSKDGVQYWGYGGDFGDEPNDKQFCINGLFFPDRTPHPASFEAKYLQQPLMITLQADQVQVHNRYAFTDLDQLKFHWCVVLDNGYTLAAGNIHCIKVGPGMVANYDWVDLFPSVASLSQTATERRLTFDEWWVDITASFVEDQLWADSQMIIAKCQLMLPKRVTSVSKEPRLESRVRVERGCNRLTVDCRDSSYIFDTASGSLVEFQFRGETLIDSGLAPCLWRAPTDNDNGGSIFSFAARWAHAGLNKLDEYKTSTSSRINEHGCFQLLVQKSLGPTKRKLVCTLCTRYTVTRCGHLEVKCTFNFARNLPPLPRIGVSVTCPKQLHQVEWLGLGPHENYLDRKTSAFLGRYGATVEELHVPYIVPCENGARQGTRWLSLGSSESTNKCLFTSKENFSFSASNFTDEELARRVHQHELQRAQSINIHLDAFHMGLGGDNSWFPSVHPEFTSSITTKNYDFAFVIAGVDSDDALDMQYRKVRYTDDAEAVG
;
A
#
# COMPACT_ATOMS: atom_id res chain seq x y z
N MET A 1 27.08 -10.72 -46.93
CA MET A 1 26.32 -10.42 -48.17
C MET A 1 24.85 -10.13 -47.87
N LEU A 2 24.57 -9.12 -47.03
CA LEU A 2 23.22 -8.59 -46.73
C LEU A 2 23.31 -7.08 -46.44
N TYR A 3 24.22 -6.37 -47.11
CA TYR A 3 24.54 -4.96 -46.86
C TYR A 3 24.10 -4.01 -47.99
N GLU A 4 23.26 -4.47 -48.91
CA GLU A 4 22.69 -3.65 -50.00
C GLU A 4 21.21 -3.98 -50.26
N CYS A 5 20.41 -4.07 -49.21
CA CYS A 5 18.96 -3.94 -49.37
C CYS A 5 18.58 -2.50 -49.03
N ASN A 6 18.07 -1.78 -50.02
CA ASN A 6 17.48 -0.46 -49.85
C ASN A 6 16.19 -0.61 -49.02
N TRP A 7 16.32 -0.55 -47.70
CA TRP A 7 15.25 -0.79 -46.73
C TRP A 7 14.07 0.17 -46.92
N GLU A 8 14.31 1.39 -47.41
CA GLU A 8 13.24 2.34 -47.77
C GLU A 8 12.31 1.77 -48.83
N ALA A 9 12.86 1.13 -49.87
CA ALA A 9 12.06 0.58 -50.97
C ALA A 9 11.19 -0.61 -50.51
N LEU A 10 11.72 -1.46 -49.63
CA LEU A 10 10.99 -2.60 -49.07
C LEU A 10 9.84 -2.14 -48.17
N VAL A 11 10.09 -1.14 -47.32
CA VAL A 11 9.08 -0.56 -46.42
C VAL A 11 7.99 0.16 -47.23
N HIS A 12 8.35 0.92 -48.27
CA HIS A 12 7.39 1.53 -49.19
C HIS A 12 6.52 0.49 -49.90
N TRP A 13 7.07 -0.65 -50.29
CA TRP A 13 6.31 -1.73 -50.93
C TRP A 13 5.34 -2.39 -49.94
N VAL A 14 5.80 -2.73 -48.73
CA VAL A 14 4.94 -3.33 -47.68
C VAL A 14 3.79 -2.40 -47.29
N LEU A 15 4.04 -1.10 -47.13
CA LEU A 15 3.02 -0.11 -46.81
C LEU A 15 2.00 0.08 -47.94
N ARG A 16 2.43 0.03 -49.21
CA ARG A 16 1.54 0.07 -50.37
C ARG A 16 0.68 -1.18 -50.52
N CYS A 17 1.21 -2.36 -50.16
CA CYS A 17 0.50 -3.62 -50.32
C CYS A 17 -0.47 -3.94 -49.19
N THR A 18 -0.19 -3.49 -47.96
CA THR A 18 -0.98 -3.89 -46.77
C THR A 18 -1.90 -2.79 -46.25
N GLY A 19 -1.60 -1.52 -46.53
CA GLY A 19 -2.36 -0.38 -46.01
C GLY A 19 -2.21 -0.20 -44.49
N LEU A 20 -2.12 1.05 -44.05
CA LEU A 20 -1.89 1.41 -42.64
C LEU A 20 -2.90 0.76 -41.66
N ARG A 21 -4.13 0.51 -42.12
CA ARG A 21 -5.19 -0.17 -41.35
C ARG A 21 -4.90 -1.65 -41.06
N ALA A 22 -4.18 -2.36 -41.93
CA ALA A 22 -3.84 -3.77 -41.68
C ALA A 22 -2.63 -3.89 -40.75
N VAL A 23 -1.68 -2.95 -40.84
CA VAL A 23 -0.53 -2.87 -39.92
C VAL A 23 -1.00 -2.53 -38.50
N LEU A 24 -1.94 -1.61 -38.34
CA LEU A 24 -2.56 -1.30 -37.05
C LEU A 24 -3.40 -2.46 -36.51
N LYS A 25 -4.16 -3.18 -37.35
CA LYS A 25 -4.86 -4.41 -36.93
C LYS A 25 -3.91 -5.56 -36.58
N LEU A 26 -2.73 -5.62 -37.20
CA LEU A 26 -1.68 -6.57 -36.85
C LEU A 26 -1.02 -6.21 -35.52
N TYR A 27 -0.86 -4.92 -35.23
CA TYR A 27 -0.40 -4.42 -33.95
C TYR A 27 -1.41 -4.74 -32.83
N ASP A 28 -2.70 -4.42 -33.03
CA ASP A 28 -3.78 -4.69 -32.07
C ASP A 28 -3.98 -6.19 -31.78
N CYS A 29 -3.68 -7.07 -32.74
CA CYS A 29 -3.88 -8.52 -32.59
C CYS A 29 -2.66 -9.27 -32.02
N TRP A 30 -1.50 -8.62 -31.83
CA TRP A 30 -0.22 -9.35 -31.69
C TRP A 30 0.72 -8.87 -30.58
N VAL A 31 0.22 -8.05 -29.63
CA VAL A 31 1.00 -7.70 -28.43
C VAL A 31 0.85 -8.80 -27.38
N PHE A 32 2.00 -9.30 -26.91
CA PHE A 32 2.22 -10.23 -25.79
C PHE A 32 2.20 -11.75 -26.08
N ARG A 33 3.22 -12.21 -26.83
CA ARG A 33 4.01 -13.39 -26.43
C ARG A 33 5.51 -13.18 -26.64
N THR A 34 6.28 -13.57 -25.63
CA THR A 34 7.73 -13.51 -25.52
C THR A 34 8.49 -14.00 -26.75
N SER A 35 9.23 -13.13 -27.43
CA SER A 35 10.45 -13.53 -28.16
C SER A 35 11.39 -12.33 -28.39
N ARG A 36 12.70 -12.62 -28.45
CA ARG A 36 13.76 -11.66 -28.84
C ARG A 36 13.51 -10.98 -30.20
N ILE A 37 12.66 -11.56 -31.06
CA ILE A 37 12.32 -11.03 -32.38
C ILE A 37 11.31 -9.88 -32.26
N LEU A 38 10.38 -9.94 -31.29
CA LEU A 38 9.42 -8.87 -31.01
C LEU A 38 10.14 -7.59 -30.54
N GLY A 39 11.16 -7.73 -29.69
CA GLY A 39 11.98 -6.59 -29.25
C GLY A 39 12.87 -5.99 -30.34
N LEU A 40 13.12 -6.72 -31.44
CA LEU A 40 13.80 -6.19 -32.62
C LEU A 40 12.81 -5.45 -33.53
N LEU A 41 11.61 -6.01 -33.73
CA LEU A 41 10.55 -5.40 -34.53
C LEU A 41 9.95 -4.15 -33.88
N LEU A 42 9.78 -4.15 -32.56
CA LEU A 42 9.41 -2.95 -31.79
C LEU A 42 10.48 -1.88 -31.91
N ARG A 43 11.76 -2.22 -31.74
CA ARG A 43 12.87 -1.27 -31.94
C ARG A 43 12.95 -0.73 -33.37
N LEU A 44 12.63 -1.54 -34.38
CA LEU A 44 12.55 -1.09 -35.77
C LEU A 44 11.32 -0.19 -36.01
N GLY A 45 10.20 -0.49 -35.37
CA GLY A 45 8.99 0.34 -35.38
C GLY A 45 9.19 1.67 -34.68
N GLU A 46 9.80 1.67 -33.49
CA GLU A 46 10.21 2.85 -32.72
C GLU A 46 11.21 3.68 -33.51
N ALA A 47 12.23 3.08 -34.13
CA ALA A 47 13.21 3.81 -34.94
C ALA A 47 12.58 4.43 -36.19
N GLY A 48 11.71 3.70 -36.89
CA GLY A 48 10.99 4.20 -38.06
C GLY A 48 9.97 5.29 -37.72
N TYR A 49 9.28 5.15 -36.59
CA TYR A 49 8.33 6.15 -36.09
C TYR A 49 9.04 7.39 -35.53
N ALA A 50 10.13 7.23 -34.78
CA ALA A 50 10.94 8.34 -34.31
C ALA A 50 11.48 9.17 -35.48
N MET A 51 11.95 8.52 -36.55
CA MET A 51 12.30 9.23 -37.79
C MET A 51 11.09 9.94 -38.42
N PHE A 52 9.94 9.28 -38.51
CA PHE A 52 8.72 9.89 -39.07
C PHE A 52 8.23 11.09 -38.24
N PHE A 53 8.17 10.95 -36.92
CA PHE A 53 7.71 12.00 -36.00
C PHE A 53 8.68 13.17 -35.99
N ASP A 54 9.99 12.91 -35.93
CA ASP A 54 11.01 13.97 -35.93
C ASP A 54 11.07 14.72 -37.28
N VAL A 55 10.75 14.07 -38.41
CA VAL A 55 10.64 14.74 -39.72
C VAL A 55 9.30 15.50 -39.85
N TYR A 56 8.18 14.86 -39.56
CA TYR A 56 6.85 15.42 -39.81
C TYR A 56 6.47 16.53 -38.82
N VAL A 57 6.90 16.40 -37.54
CA VAL A 57 6.69 17.45 -36.54
C VAL A 57 7.62 18.63 -36.80
N ARG A 58 8.88 18.42 -37.22
CA ARG A 58 9.75 19.54 -37.65
C ARG A 58 9.19 20.29 -38.85
N GLU A 59 8.60 19.59 -39.81
CA GLU A 59 7.95 20.23 -40.97
C GLU A 59 6.66 20.97 -40.59
N ALA A 60 5.83 20.42 -39.70
CA ALA A 60 4.63 21.08 -39.19
C ALA A 60 4.94 22.34 -38.35
N LEU A 61 6.11 22.38 -37.70
CA LEU A 61 6.55 23.48 -36.84
C LEU A 61 7.23 24.65 -37.58
N HIS A 62 7.51 24.52 -38.88
CA HIS A 62 8.01 25.66 -39.67
C HIS A 62 6.93 26.71 -39.99
N GLY A 63 5.67 26.48 -39.59
CA GLY A 63 4.54 27.40 -39.82
C GLY A 63 4.42 28.59 -38.86
N GLU A 64 5.12 28.61 -37.71
CA GLU A 64 4.98 29.68 -36.71
C GLU A 64 6.33 30.22 -36.24
N GLN A 65 6.98 31.02 -37.08
CA GLN A 65 7.95 32.01 -36.59
C GLN A 65 7.19 33.21 -35.99
N GLY A 66 6.60 32.98 -34.81
CA GLY A 66 6.16 34.06 -33.92
C GLY A 66 7.37 34.70 -33.23
N THR A 67 7.32 36.02 -33.06
CA THR A 67 8.34 36.84 -32.39
C THR A 67 8.87 36.22 -31.09
N VAL A 68 10.20 36.07 -30.98
CA VAL A 68 10.90 35.48 -29.83
C VAL A 68 10.73 36.37 -28.59
N GLY A 69 9.70 36.10 -27.79
CA GLY A 69 9.64 36.50 -26.38
C GLY A 69 10.56 35.61 -25.53
N GLN A 70 10.97 36.08 -24.35
CA GLN A 70 11.75 35.31 -23.38
C GLN A 70 10.94 34.09 -22.91
N ILE A 71 11.54 32.89 -22.94
CA ILE A 71 10.91 31.66 -22.43
C ILE A 71 10.72 31.81 -20.91
N PRO A 72 9.51 31.62 -20.36
CA PRO A 72 9.28 31.75 -18.92
C PRO A 72 9.99 30.63 -18.14
N ASP A 73 10.32 30.90 -16.87
CA ASP A 73 11.07 29.95 -16.03
C ASP A 73 10.36 28.59 -15.87
N TRP A 74 9.02 28.57 -15.88
CA TRP A 74 8.19 27.37 -15.71
C TRP A 74 7.99 26.55 -17.00
N GLU A 75 8.61 26.94 -18.11
CA GLU A 75 8.74 26.13 -19.34
C GLU A 75 10.22 25.94 -19.74
N ASN A 76 11.14 26.02 -18.77
CA ASN A 76 12.58 25.99 -19.03
C ASN A 76 13.31 25.01 -18.09
N PRO A 77 13.56 23.76 -18.53
CA PRO A 77 14.16 22.72 -17.68
C PRO A 77 15.63 22.96 -17.33
N THR A 78 16.25 23.99 -17.90
CA THR A 78 17.59 24.43 -17.50
C THR A 78 17.57 25.33 -16.25
N ILE A 79 16.39 25.82 -15.85
CA ILE A 79 16.15 26.71 -14.71
C ILE A 79 15.17 26.06 -13.73
N VAL A 80 15.69 25.39 -12.72
CA VAL A 80 14.90 24.78 -11.64
C VAL A 80 14.70 25.70 -10.44
N GLY A 81 15.32 26.88 -10.45
CA GLY A 81 15.14 27.91 -9.44
C GLY A 81 15.86 29.23 -9.77
N ARG A 82 15.44 30.30 -9.12
CA ARG A 82 16.12 31.61 -9.11
C ARG A 82 16.30 32.09 -7.69
N ASN A 83 17.51 32.48 -7.32
CA ASN A 83 17.89 32.98 -6.00
C ASN A 83 17.55 32.02 -4.84
N ARG A 84 17.21 30.75 -5.13
CA ARG A 84 16.96 29.72 -4.13
C ARG A 84 18.28 29.35 -3.46
N ARG A 85 18.30 29.32 -2.12
CA ARG A 85 19.47 28.91 -1.36
C ARG A 85 19.77 27.42 -1.55
N PRO A 86 21.03 27.00 -1.37
CA PRO A 86 21.41 25.59 -1.37
C PRO A 86 20.55 24.76 -0.41
N ALA A 87 20.21 23.54 -0.83
CA ALA A 87 19.66 22.56 0.09
C ALA A 87 20.70 22.18 1.16
N LYS A 88 20.17 21.85 2.33
CA LYS A 88 20.90 21.57 3.56
C LYS A 88 20.05 20.63 4.43
N GLY A 89 20.63 20.10 5.50
CA GLY A 89 19.86 19.36 6.49
C GLY A 89 18.73 20.21 7.09
N THR A 90 17.70 19.57 7.65
CA THR A 90 16.63 20.29 8.37
C THR A 90 17.23 21.11 9.50
N THR A 91 17.06 22.43 9.45
CA THR A 91 17.55 23.39 10.47
C THR A 91 16.39 23.93 11.30
N TYR A 92 16.63 24.16 12.58
CA TYR A 92 15.63 24.64 13.54
C TYR A 92 15.85 26.09 13.98
N ALA A 93 17.06 26.63 13.78
CA ALA A 93 17.44 27.98 14.18
C ALA A 93 17.34 28.26 15.68
N PHE A 94 17.79 27.33 16.53
CA PHE A 94 17.79 27.51 17.98
C PHE A 94 18.61 28.74 18.40
N THR A 95 18.19 29.45 19.45
CA THR A 95 18.98 30.56 20.01
C THR A 95 20.22 30.08 20.74
N ASP A 96 20.12 28.93 21.41
CA ASP A 96 21.18 28.32 22.21
C ASP A 96 20.88 26.85 22.49
N GLU A 97 21.81 26.19 23.19
CA GLU A 97 21.69 24.79 23.62
C GLU A 97 20.50 24.58 24.58
N ALA A 98 20.12 25.58 25.38
CA ALA A 98 19.02 25.44 26.33
C ALA A 98 17.67 25.34 25.61
N GLU A 99 17.46 26.12 24.54
CA GLU A 99 16.28 26.02 23.68
C GLU A 99 16.24 24.67 22.94
N PHE A 100 17.39 24.21 22.40
CA PHE A 100 17.52 22.87 21.81
C PHE A 100 17.08 21.77 22.79
N VAL A 101 17.66 21.76 24.00
CA VAL A 101 17.35 20.75 25.02
C VAL A 101 15.90 20.85 25.45
N SER A 102 15.34 22.06 25.61
CA SER A 102 13.93 22.26 25.95
C SER A 102 12.99 21.71 24.88
N PHE A 103 13.32 21.89 23.60
CA PHE A 103 12.52 21.40 22.47
C PHE A 103 12.44 19.87 22.47
N TRP A 104 13.58 19.18 22.52
CA TRP A 104 13.61 17.72 22.50
C TRP A 104 13.11 17.09 23.80
N ARG A 105 13.30 17.71 24.97
CA ARG A 105 12.72 17.24 26.23
C ARG A 105 11.20 17.22 26.25
N SER A 106 10.54 18.05 25.43
CA SER A 106 9.09 18.03 25.29
C SER A 106 8.59 17.08 24.19
N GLY A 107 9.44 16.18 23.70
CA GLY A 107 9.09 15.23 22.63
C GLY A 107 9.34 15.73 21.20
N GLY A 108 9.89 16.93 21.00
CA GLY A 108 10.27 17.42 19.66
C GLY A 108 9.12 17.50 18.67
N CYS A 109 7.92 17.89 19.12
CA CYS A 109 6.74 18.05 18.25
C CYS A 109 7.01 19.04 17.11
N TRP A 110 6.61 18.67 15.89
CA TRP A 110 6.89 19.45 14.70
C TRP A 110 6.24 20.83 14.73
N GLU A 111 4.99 20.93 15.19
CA GLU A 111 4.29 22.22 15.29
C GLU A 111 5.00 23.19 16.25
N ARG A 112 5.64 22.69 17.32
CA ARG A 112 6.36 23.53 18.29
C ARG A 112 7.55 24.25 17.66
N ARG A 113 8.17 23.69 16.61
CA ARG A 113 9.31 24.33 15.93
C ARG A 113 8.96 25.71 15.38
N LEU A 114 7.69 25.91 15.00
CA LEU A 114 7.18 27.16 14.44
C LEU A 114 7.02 28.27 15.50
N THR A 115 7.26 27.93 16.76
CA THR A 115 7.22 28.83 17.93
C THR A 115 8.58 29.06 18.58
N LEU A 116 9.66 28.52 17.99
CA LEU A 116 11.03 28.78 18.45
C LEU A 116 11.36 30.28 18.35
N SER A 117 12.26 30.75 19.20
CA SER A 117 12.49 32.18 19.42
C SER A 117 13.00 32.92 18.18
N ASN A 118 13.66 32.22 17.25
CA ASN A 118 14.13 32.77 15.97
C ASN A 118 13.24 32.40 14.78
N VAL A 119 12.11 31.74 15.01
CA VAL A 119 11.20 31.26 13.98
C VAL A 119 9.87 31.99 14.08
N ARG A 120 9.25 32.25 12.93
CA ARG A 120 7.91 32.79 12.86
C ARG A 120 7.11 32.08 11.79
N SER A 121 6.05 31.38 12.20
CA SER A 121 5.09 30.81 11.26
C SER A 121 4.42 31.88 10.40
N LEU A 122 4.24 31.56 9.12
CA LEU A 122 3.33 32.26 8.22
C LEU A 122 2.14 31.38 7.83
N ASN A 123 1.96 30.21 8.46
CA ASN A 123 0.77 29.39 8.27
C ASN A 123 -0.49 30.12 8.75
N GLY A 124 -1.63 29.77 8.18
CA GLY A 124 -2.93 30.34 8.52
C GLY A 124 -3.70 30.77 7.29
N VAL A 125 -4.53 31.80 7.43
CA VAL A 125 -5.45 32.24 6.39
C VAL A 125 -4.79 33.31 5.51
N TRP A 126 -4.75 33.07 4.20
CA TRP A 126 -4.16 33.94 3.20
C TRP A 126 -5.24 34.41 2.21
N GLN A 127 -5.07 35.59 1.62
CA GLN A 127 -5.93 36.05 0.53
C GLN A 127 -5.57 35.27 -0.74
N PHE A 128 -6.58 34.81 -1.48
CA PHE A 128 -6.37 33.89 -2.59
C PHE A 128 -7.26 34.20 -3.79
N LYS A 129 -6.68 34.03 -4.98
CA LYS A 129 -7.40 34.07 -6.25
C LYS A 129 -6.86 33.01 -7.20
N LEU A 130 -7.75 32.20 -7.77
CA LEU A 130 -7.39 31.24 -8.81
C LEU A 130 -7.63 31.83 -10.20
N LEU A 131 -6.60 31.86 -11.03
CA LEU A 131 -6.66 32.26 -12.43
C LEU A 131 -6.61 31.03 -13.33
N SER A 132 -7.19 31.10 -14.52
CA SER A 132 -7.18 29.97 -15.47
C SER A 132 -5.83 29.77 -16.17
N TYR A 133 -5.01 30.81 -16.29
CA TYR A 133 -3.74 30.78 -17.04
C TYR A 133 -2.68 31.71 -16.43
N PRO A 134 -1.38 31.37 -16.52
CA PRO A 134 -0.29 32.24 -16.07
C PRO A 134 -0.25 33.57 -16.84
N ILE A 135 -0.65 33.58 -18.11
CA ILE A 135 -0.69 34.81 -18.94
C ILE A 135 -1.72 35.84 -18.44
N SER A 136 -2.63 35.42 -17.55
CA SER A 136 -3.61 36.33 -16.92
C SER A 136 -3.02 37.06 -15.71
N LEU A 137 -1.78 36.78 -15.32
CA LEU A 137 -1.08 37.52 -14.28
C LEU A 137 -0.79 38.96 -14.74
N THR A 138 -1.22 39.94 -13.96
CA THR A 138 -0.86 41.35 -14.16
C THR A 138 0.15 41.78 -13.09
N GLY A 139 0.96 42.80 -13.40
CA GLY A 139 1.93 43.35 -12.43
C GLY A 139 1.26 43.98 -11.20
N GLU A 140 -0.03 44.32 -11.29
CA GLU A 140 -0.80 44.94 -10.21
C GLU A 140 -0.95 44.02 -8.99
N TYR A 141 -0.97 42.69 -9.18
CA TYR A 141 -1.11 41.74 -8.07
C TYR A 141 0.05 41.78 -7.07
N VAL A 142 1.20 42.30 -7.50
CA VAL A 142 2.42 42.42 -6.68
C VAL A 142 2.49 43.77 -5.95
N ALA A 143 1.67 44.76 -6.36
CA ALA A 143 1.65 46.09 -5.78
C ALA A 143 1.20 46.08 -4.30
N MET A 144 1.85 46.92 -3.48
CA MET A 144 1.59 47.08 -2.05
C MET A 144 0.18 47.61 -1.80
N ASP A 145 -0.28 48.55 -2.62
CA ASP A 145 -1.57 49.25 -2.48
C ASP A 145 -2.75 48.54 -3.19
N PHE A 146 -2.48 47.41 -3.85
CA PHE A 146 -3.53 46.63 -4.50
C PHE A 146 -4.54 46.09 -3.48
N SER A 147 -5.83 46.34 -3.76
CA SER A 147 -6.93 45.93 -2.90
C SER A 147 -7.35 44.48 -3.17
N THR A 148 -7.44 43.68 -2.11
CA THR A 148 -7.95 42.30 -2.16
C THR A 148 -9.41 42.19 -1.70
N ASN A 149 -10.17 43.30 -1.66
CA ASN A 149 -11.54 43.30 -1.14
C ASN A 149 -12.50 42.33 -1.87
N GLU A 150 -12.17 41.96 -3.11
CA GLU A 150 -12.95 41.02 -3.94
C GLU A 150 -12.33 39.60 -3.98
N TRP A 151 -11.29 39.34 -3.19
CA TRP A 151 -10.66 38.01 -3.13
C TRP A 151 -11.23 37.24 -1.95
N ASP A 152 -11.35 35.91 -2.09
CA ASP A 152 -11.63 35.07 -0.95
C ASP A 152 -10.34 34.70 -0.21
N SER A 153 -10.47 33.81 0.76
CA SER A 153 -9.36 33.35 1.59
C SER A 153 -9.15 31.85 1.46
N ILE A 154 -7.91 31.40 1.65
CA ILE A 154 -7.52 29.99 1.66
C ILE A 154 -6.64 29.69 2.87
N ASN A 155 -6.73 28.48 3.40
CA ASN A 155 -5.80 28.00 4.44
C ASN A 155 -4.46 27.64 3.82
N VAL A 156 -3.35 27.98 4.48
CA VAL A 156 -2.00 27.55 4.15
C VAL A 156 -1.41 26.85 5.38
N PRO A 157 -0.97 25.58 5.27
CA PRO A 157 -0.89 24.78 4.05
C PRO A 157 -2.22 24.13 3.60
N SER A 158 -2.44 24.03 2.29
CA SER A 158 -3.54 23.25 1.67
C SER A 158 -3.28 22.91 0.21
N ASN A 159 -4.05 21.96 -0.32
CA ASN A 159 -4.26 21.83 -1.76
C ASN A 159 -5.57 22.53 -2.14
N TRP A 160 -5.53 23.46 -3.11
CA TRP A 160 -6.71 24.28 -3.41
C TRP A 160 -7.89 23.46 -3.95
N GLN A 161 -7.62 22.29 -4.57
CA GLN A 161 -8.67 21.38 -5.02
C GLN A 161 -9.48 20.81 -3.85
N CYS A 162 -8.82 20.52 -2.72
CA CYS A 162 -9.47 20.02 -1.51
C CYS A 162 -10.24 21.13 -0.76
N GLU A 163 -9.92 22.40 -1.02
CA GLU A 163 -10.64 23.57 -0.52
C GLU A 163 -11.76 24.03 -1.50
N GLY A 164 -11.99 23.30 -2.60
CA GLY A 164 -13.11 23.53 -3.53
C GLY A 164 -12.86 24.51 -4.69
N TRP A 165 -11.62 24.93 -4.92
CA TRP A 165 -11.29 25.93 -5.95
C TRP A 165 -11.19 25.38 -7.37
N ASP A 166 -10.89 24.09 -7.51
CA ASP A 166 -10.69 23.37 -8.77
C ASP A 166 -10.91 21.87 -8.52
N ARG A 167 -11.01 21.06 -9.58
CA ARG A 167 -11.15 19.60 -9.44
C ARG A 167 -9.78 18.91 -9.25
N PRO A 168 -9.67 17.93 -8.33
CA PRO A 168 -8.56 16.98 -8.34
C PRO A 168 -8.63 16.11 -9.60
N ILE A 169 -7.49 15.62 -10.09
CA ILE A 169 -7.43 14.76 -11.29
C ILE A 169 -6.64 13.50 -10.91
N TYR A 170 -7.19 12.31 -11.13
CA TYR A 170 -6.47 11.06 -10.91
C TYR A 170 -6.17 10.37 -12.23
N THR A 171 -4.88 10.18 -12.53
CA THR A 171 -4.40 9.38 -13.65
C THR A 171 -3.18 8.58 -13.18
N ASN A 172 -3.01 7.38 -13.69
CA ASN A 172 -1.86 6.53 -13.40
C ASN A 172 -0.63 7.01 -14.20
N PHE A 173 -0.63 6.83 -15.53
CA PHE A 173 0.51 7.20 -16.40
C PHE A 173 0.15 8.26 -17.45
N GLN A 174 -1.13 8.59 -17.62
CA GLN A 174 -1.54 9.56 -18.64
C GLN A 174 -1.46 10.99 -18.07
N TYR A 175 -0.49 11.78 -18.52
CA TYR A 175 -0.43 13.20 -18.20
C TYR A 175 -1.77 13.91 -18.46
N PRO A 176 -2.31 14.68 -17.48
CA PRO A 176 -3.56 15.41 -17.63
C PRO A 176 -3.40 16.74 -18.40
N PHE A 177 -2.19 17.02 -18.88
CA PHE A 177 -1.81 18.14 -19.74
C PHE A 177 -1.03 17.63 -20.96
N PRO A 178 -0.83 18.43 -22.02
CA PRO A 178 -0.20 17.97 -23.26
C PRO A 178 1.19 17.37 -23.03
N LEU A 179 1.45 16.18 -23.58
CA LEU A 179 2.75 15.51 -23.53
C LEU A 179 3.73 16.13 -24.56
N HIS A 180 4.13 17.38 -24.36
CA HIS A 180 5.02 18.13 -25.26
C HIS A 180 6.10 18.93 -24.49
N PRO A 181 7.09 18.26 -23.88
CA PRO A 181 8.08 18.92 -23.03
C PRO A 181 8.95 19.93 -23.80
N PRO A 182 9.29 21.09 -23.22
CA PRO A 182 8.99 21.53 -21.85
C PRO A 182 7.71 22.37 -21.72
N VAL A 183 6.84 22.36 -22.73
CA VAL A 183 5.67 23.25 -22.82
C VAL A 183 4.64 22.85 -21.78
N ALA A 184 4.21 23.79 -20.95
CA ALA A 184 3.13 23.66 -19.98
C ALA A 184 2.02 24.71 -20.21
N ARG A 185 2.22 25.66 -21.14
CA ARG A 185 1.23 26.66 -21.57
C ARG A 185 0.24 26.03 -22.52
N THR A 186 -1.03 26.36 -22.39
CA THR A 186 -2.07 25.69 -23.15
C THR A 186 -3.17 26.66 -23.55
N GLN A 187 -2.87 27.51 -24.52
CA GLN A 187 -3.91 28.15 -25.32
C GLN A 187 -3.81 27.58 -26.73
N SER A 188 -4.15 26.30 -26.90
CA SER A 188 -4.29 25.70 -28.24
C SER A 188 -5.40 24.65 -28.24
N ASP A 189 -6.43 24.90 -29.05
CA ASP A 189 -7.39 23.87 -29.47
C ASP A 189 -6.67 22.93 -30.44
N TYR A 190 -6.18 21.79 -29.95
CA TYR A 190 -5.77 20.70 -30.85
C TYR A 190 -7.03 20.06 -31.45
N SER A 191 -7.49 20.57 -32.60
CA SER A 191 -8.33 19.80 -33.51
C SER A 191 -7.47 19.24 -34.63
N SER A 192 -7.05 17.98 -34.52
CA SER A 192 -6.65 17.23 -35.70
C SER A 192 -7.90 16.66 -36.38
N ASP A 193 -7.89 16.67 -37.71
CA ASP A 193 -9.04 16.52 -38.59
C ASP A 193 -9.97 15.30 -38.29
N ASN A 194 -11.27 15.52 -38.53
CA ASN A 194 -12.44 14.80 -38.03
C ASN A 194 -12.63 13.37 -38.59
N SER A 195 -11.84 12.38 -38.17
CA SER A 195 -12.18 10.98 -38.54
C SER A 195 -11.89 9.87 -37.53
N ARG A 196 -11.28 10.14 -36.38
CA ARG A 196 -11.13 9.15 -35.30
C ARG A 196 -11.23 9.87 -33.96
N GLY A 197 -12.21 9.48 -33.13
CA GLY A 197 -12.51 10.16 -31.87
C GLY A 197 -11.25 10.31 -31.01
N HIS A 198 -10.86 11.56 -30.79
CA HIS A 198 -9.83 11.95 -29.84
C HIS A 198 -10.44 12.89 -28.80
N THR A 199 -10.04 12.68 -27.55
CA THR A 199 -10.43 13.44 -26.37
C THR A 199 -9.94 14.87 -26.51
N LYS A 200 -10.86 15.83 -26.45
CA LYS A 200 -10.53 17.26 -26.45
C LYS A 200 -9.95 17.60 -25.07
N ILE A 201 -8.62 17.56 -24.90
CA ILE A 201 -7.99 18.06 -23.69
C ILE A 201 -8.05 19.59 -23.76
N SER A 202 -9.05 20.19 -23.09
CA SER A 202 -9.08 21.63 -22.85
C SER A 202 -7.99 21.94 -21.83
N ALA A 203 -6.76 22.12 -22.30
CA ALA A 203 -5.67 22.31 -21.38
C ALA A 203 -5.70 23.76 -20.87
N VAL A 204 -5.94 23.91 -19.57
CA VAL A 204 -5.76 25.13 -18.78
C VAL A 204 -4.52 24.94 -17.91
N ASN A 205 -3.88 26.03 -17.49
CA ASN A 205 -2.83 25.97 -16.46
C ASN A 205 -3.27 26.83 -15.27
N PRO A 206 -4.12 26.28 -14.38
CA PRO A 206 -4.60 27.01 -13.21
C PRO A 206 -3.45 27.59 -12.39
N THR A 207 -3.55 28.87 -12.06
CA THR A 207 -2.50 29.62 -11.38
C THR A 207 -3.08 30.26 -10.12
N GLY A 208 -2.60 29.83 -8.96
CA GLY A 208 -3.01 30.36 -7.67
C GLY A 208 -2.19 31.60 -7.30
N VAL A 209 -2.88 32.71 -7.02
CA VAL A 209 -2.27 33.94 -6.53
C VAL A 209 -2.56 34.07 -5.04
N TYR A 210 -1.51 34.00 -4.24
CA TYR A 210 -1.57 34.08 -2.79
C TYR A 210 -1.03 35.43 -2.32
N ARG A 211 -1.75 36.11 -1.42
CA ARG A 211 -1.33 37.35 -0.77
C ARG A 211 -1.45 37.23 0.74
N HIS A 212 -0.39 37.57 1.47
CA HIS A 212 -0.37 37.55 2.92
C HIS A 212 0.40 38.74 3.49
N SER A 213 -0.23 39.48 4.39
CA SER A 213 0.42 40.57 5.12
C SER A 213 0.86 40.06 6.49
N PHE A 214 2.12 40.30 6.86
CA PHE A 214 2.67 39.91 8.16
C PHE A 214 3.40 41.07 8.82
N ASN A 215 3.29 41.20 10.14
CA ASN A 215 3.82 42.34 10.88
C ASN A 215 5.05 41.98 11.71
N LEU A 216 6.24 42.46 11.38
CA LEU A 216 7.45 42.28 12.17
C LEU A 216 7.53 43.38 13.26
N GLU A 217 7.38 43.01 14.53
CA GLU A 217 7.35 43.97 15.65
C GLU A 217 8.69 44.68 15.86
N ASP A 218 9.79 43.95 15.67
CA ASP A 218 11.16 44.46 15.70
C ASP A 218 11.74 44.59 14.29
N ASP A 219 12.81 45.36 14.16
CA ASP A 219 13.68 45.25 12.99
C ASP A 219 14.46 43.94 13.07
N TRP A 220 13.97 42.92 12.36
CA TRP A 220 14.60 41.60 12.25
C TRP A 220 15.99 41.66 11.57
N ASN A 221 16.42 42.84 11.08
CA ASN A 221 17.76 43.07 10.54
C ASN A 221 18.63 43.99 11.43
N ALA A 222 18.10 44.59 12.51
CA ALA A 222 18.80 45.63 13.30
C ALA A 222 20.05 45.17 14.08
N LYS A 223 20.26 43.86 14.23
CA LYS A 223 21.43 43.29 14.94
C LYS A 223 22.48 42.67 14.02
N HIS A 224 22.48 43.03 12.73
CA HIS A 224 23.25 42.31 11.72
C HIS A 224 22.76 40.85 11.58
N ASP A 225 21.46 40.67 11.53
CA ASP A 225 20.87 39.35 11.28
C ASP A 225 20.47 39.21 9.81
N LYS A 226 20.32 37.97 9.38
CA LYS A 226 19.76 37.55 8.10
C LYS A 226 18.42 36.91 8.36
N THR A 227 17.42 37.29 7.56
CA THR A 227 16.09 36.69 7.59
C THR A 227 15.84 35.88 6.34
N TYR A 228 15.40 34.64 6.53
CA TYR A 228 15.08 33.70 5.47
C TYR A 228 13.61 33.33 5.50
N ILE A 229 13.01 33.15 4.33
CA ILE A 229 11.70 32.52 4.16
C ILE A 229 11.86 31.10 3.62
N VAL A 230 11.10 30.16 4.18
CA VAL A 230 11.07 28.76 3.76
C VAL A 230 9.66 28.40 3.32
N PHE A 231 9.58 27.76 2.16
CA PHE A 231 8.40 27.03 1.69
C PHE A 231 8.75 25.55 1.68
N GLU A 232 8.14 24.74 2.57
CA GLU A 232 8.52 23.32 2.69
C GLU A 232 8.02 22.43 1.54
N GLY A 233 7.00 22.87 0.82
CA GLY A 233 6.40 22.14 -0.29
C GLY A 233 5.35 22.99 -1.02
N VAL A 234 5.58 23.21 -2.31
CA VAL A 234 4.69 23.98 -3.20
C VAL A 234 4.56 23.22 -4.51
N ASP A 235 3.33 22.88 -4.89
CA ASP A 235 3.05 22.04 -6.06
C ASP A 235 2.41 22.87 -7.19
N ALA A 236 2.99 22.98 -8.40
CA ALA A 236 4.22 22.31 -8.87
C ALA A 236 5.46 23.24 -8.91
N ALA A 237 5.26 24.54 -9.11
CA ALA A 237 6.31 25.56 -9.14
C ALA A 237 5.77 26.93 -8.75
N PHE A 238 6.64 27.85 -8.32
CA PHE A 238 6.19 29.18 -7.90
C PHE A 238 7.24 30.29 -8.02
N HIS A 239 6.74 31.51 -8.19
CA HIS A 239 7.49 32.76 -8.00
C HIS A 239 7.05 33.46 -6.71
N VAL A 240 7.98 34.18 -6.08
CA VAL A 240 7.74 34.88 -4.80
C VAL A 240 8.21 36.34 -4.86
N TRP A 241 7.40 37.23 -4.27
CA TRP A 241 7.69 38.65 -4.08
C TRP A 241 7.48 39.07 -2.64
N VAL A 242 8.33 39.98 -2.17
CA VAL A 242 8.21 40.64 -0.86
C VAL A 242 8.30 42.14 -1.08
N ASN A 243 7.28 42.88 -0.60
CA ASN A 243 7.18 44.34 -0.73
C ASN A 243 7.48 44.83 -2.16
N GLU A 244 6.70 44.32 -3.14
CA GLU A 244 6.82 44.55 -4.58
C GLU A 244 8.07 43.99 -5.28
N GLN A 245 9.10 43.57 -4.53
CA GLN A 245 10.36 43.13 -5.11
C GLN A 245 10.38 41.63 -5.36
N SER A 246 10.83 41.24 -6.56
CA SER A 246 10.99 39.83 -6.93
C SER A 246 12.09 39.18 -6.10
N VAL A 247 11.74 38.13 -5.37
CA VAL A 247 12.66 37.39 -4.51
C VAL A 247 13.28 36.22 -5.27
N GLY A 248 12.47 35.36 -5.89
CA GLY A 248 12.96 34.15 -6.52
C GLY A 248 11.91 33.24 -7.14
N TYR A 249 12.36 32.06 -7.56
CA TYR A 249 11.58 31.01 -8.22
C TYR A 249 12.06 29.61 -7.77
N SER A 250 11.17 28.62 -7.73
CA SER A 250 11.53 27.23 -7.43
C SER A 250 10.60 26.20 -8.10
N GLN A 251 11.18 25.06 -8.46
CA GLN A 251 10.52 23.81 -8.85
C GLN A 251 10.86 22.67 -7.87
N ASP A 252 10.27 21.50 -8.14
CA ASP A 252 10.28 20.26 -7.36
C ASP A 252 9.44 20.38 -6.09
N SER A 253 8.23 19.83 -6.20
CA SER A 253 7.13 20.07 -5.27
C SER A 253 7.36 19.48 -3.88
N LYS A 254 8.32 18.57 -3.73
CA LYS A 254 8.46 17.69 -2.56
C LYS A 254 9.62 18.06 -1.65
N LEU A 255 10.41 19.06 -2.02
CA LEU A 255 11.57 19.53 -1.28
C LEU A 255 11.53 21.05 -1.04
N ALA A 256 11.98 21.47 0.14
CA ALA A 256 11.88 22.85 0.59
C ALA A 256 12.66 23.85 -0.30
N ALA A 257 12.10 25.05 -0.46
CA ALA A 257 12.72 26.19 -1.12
C ALA A 257 12.93 27.33 -0.11
N GLU A 258 14.18 27.76 0.01
CA GLU A 258 14.60 28.80 0.96
C GLU A 258 15.14 30.02 0.20
N PHE A 259 14.80 31.23 0.65
CA PHE A 259 15.26 32.49 0.05
C PHE A 259 15.73 33.48 1.13
N ASP A 260 16.83 34.21 0.87
CA ASP A 260 17.25 35.36 1.69
C ASP A 260 16.34 36.55 1.39
N ILE A 261 15.58 37.00 2.38
CA ILE A 261 14.68 38.15 2.26
C ILE A 261 15.11 39.38 3.04
N SER A 262 16.33 39.36 3.60
CA SER A 262 16.81 40.40 4.52
C SER A 262 16.70 41.81 3.92
N ARG A 263 16.99 41.96 2.62
CA ARG A 263 16.94 43.27 1.92
C ARG A 263 15.54 43.71 1.48
N TYR A 264 14.54 42.83 1.56
CA TYR A 264 13.18 43.10 1.08
C TYR A 264 12.21 43.46 2.21
N ILE A 265 12.51 43.06 3.44
CA ILE A 265 11.67 43.29 4.62
C ILE A 265 12.03 44.57 5.37
N HIS A 266 11.09 45.06 6.18
CA HIS A 266 11.29 46.15 7.13
C HIS A 266 10.46 45.91 8.41
N SER A 267 10.72 46.68 9.49
CA SER A 267 9.83 46.68 10.66
C SER A 267 8.41 47.10 10.29
N GLY A 268 7.42 46.55 10.98
CA GLY A 268 6.01 46.77 10.70
C GLY A 268 5.44 45.79 9.67
N VAL A 269 4.45 46.25 8.91
CA VAL A 269 3.69 45.42 7.97
C VAL A 269 4.48 45.19 6.68
N ASN A 270 4.67 43.93 6.33
CA ASN A 270 5.28 43.48 5.07
C ASN A 270 4.24 42.70 4.27
N GLN A 271 4.36 42.75 2.94
CA GLN A 271 3.48 42.05 2.02
C GLN A 271 4.24 40.93 1.32
N LEU A 272 3.73 39.70 1.44
CA LEU A 272 4.15 38.53 0.68
C LEU A 272 3.15 38.28 -0.45
N VAL A 273 3.67 38.00 -1.65
CA VAL A 273 2.88 37.55 -2.81
C VAL A 273 3.54 36.32 -3.42
N VAL A 274 2.75 35.29 -3.71
CA VAL A 274 3.24 34.03 -4.30
C VAL A 274 2.34 33.65 -5.47
N HIS A 275 2.93 33.41 -6.63
CA HIS A 275 2.24 32.87 -7.80
C HIS A 275 2.61 31.40 -7.95
N VAL A 276 1.63 30.51 -7.82
CA VAL A 276 1.81 29.05 -7.89
C VAL A 276 1.18 28.51 -9.18
N TYR A 277 1.95 27.78 -9.97
CA TYR A 277 1.51 27.18 -11.22
C TYR A 277 1.16 25.71 -11.01
N ARG A 278 -0.01 25.27 -11.49
CA ARG A 278 -0.41 23.86 -11.47
C ARG A 278 0.50 23.02 -12.37
N TRP A 279 0.84 23.54 -13.56
CA TRP A 279 1.73 22.86 -14.51
C TRP A 279 2.99 23.69 -14.78
N CYS A 280 4.14 23.03 -14.78
CA CYS A 280 5.42 23.56 -15.25
C CYS A 280 6.23 22.45 -15.95
N ASP A 281 7.39 22.75 -16.52
CA ASP A 281 8.27 21.73 -17.08
C ASP A 281 8.68 20.68 -16.03
N GLY A 282 8.80 21.08 -14.75
CA GLY A 282 9.02 20.16 -13.63
C GLY A 282 7.93 19.09 -13.47
N SER A 283 6.69 19.33 -13.92
CA SER A 283 5.57 18.39 -13.82
C SER A 283 5.76 17.16 -14.72
N TYR A 284 6.59 17.24 -15.76
CA TYR A 284 6.99 16.07 -16.57
C TYR A 284 7.90 15.08 -15.83
N LEU A 285 8.35 15.43 -14.61
CA LEU A 285 9.14 14.57 -13.73
C LEU A 285 8.34 14.14 -12.49
N GLU A 286 7.04 14.43 -12.43
CA GLU A 286 6.17 14.20 -11.26
C GLU A 286 4.90 13.44 -11.65
N ASP A 287 5.06 12.46 -12.55
CA ASP A 287 3.99 11.63 -13.12
C ASP A 287 3.79 10.34 -12.34
N GLN A 288 3.71 10.48 -11.01
CA GLN A 288 3.39 9.35 -10.14
C GLN A 288 1.91 8.95 -10.28
N ASP A 289 1.61 7.66 -10.06
CA ASP A 289 0.25 7.12 -9.92
C ASP A 289 -0.42 7.63 -8.62
N GLN A 290 -0.87 8.89 -8.66
CA GLN A 290 -1.48 9.61 -7.53
C GLN A 290 -2.41 10.73 -8.02
N TRP A 291 -3.06 11.43 -7.08
CA TRP A 291 -3.82 12.64 -7.40
C TRP A 291 -2.95 13.83 -7.81
N TRP A 292 -3.25 14.42 -8.97
CA TRP A 292 -2.72 15.70 -9.43
C TRP A 292 -3.40 16.88 -8.72
N LEU A 293 -2.86 17.24 -7.56
CA LEU A 293 -3.24 18.41 -6.77
C LEU A 293 -2.21 19.54 -6.93
N SER A 294 -2.48 20.71 -6.34
CA SER A 294 -1.57 21.86 -6.39
C SER A 294 -1.76 22.80 -5.20
N GLY A 295 -0.81 23.72 -4.99
CA GLY A 295 -0.88 24.74 -3.94
C GLY A 295 0.31 24.69 -2.97
N ILE A 296 0.27 25.57 -1.98
CA ILE A 296 1.25 25.60 -0.88
C ILE A 296 0.79 24.57 0.16
N PHE A 297 1.25 23.33 0.02
CA PHE A 297 0.69 22.18 0.75
C PHE A 297 1.53 21.73 1.97
N ARG A 298 2.67 22.37 2.22
CA ARG A 298 3.45 22.26 3.48
C ARG A 298 3.76 23.65 4.04
N ASP A 299 4.33 23.68 5.24
CA ASP A 299 4.51 24.89 6.05
C ASP A 299 5.27 26.01 5.34
N VAL A 300 4.91 27.24 5.71
CA VAL A 300 5.65 28.47 5.36
C VAL A 300 6.04 29.19 6.65
N TYR A 301 7.31 29.57 6.76
CA TYR A 301 7.80 30.29 7.93
C TYR A 301 9.03 31.14 7.61
N LEU A 302 9.28 32.10 8.50
CA LEU A 302 10.51 32.86 8.55
C LEU A 302 11.41 32.31 9.64
N TYR A 303 12.72 32.39 9.43
CA TYR A 303 13.66 32.28 10.52
C TYR A 303 14.81 33.29 10.37
N ARG A 304 15.40 33.69 11.50
CA ARG A 304 16.54 34.61 11.55
C ARG A 304 17.82 33.91 11.99
N LYS A 305 18.96 34.39 11.49
CA LYS A 305 20.32 33.91 11.82
C LYS A 305 21.29 35.09 11.88
N CYS A 306 22.36 34.97 12.66
CA CYS A 306 23.44 35.97 12.64
C CYS A 306 24.19 36.02 11.29
N LEU A 307 25.00 37.07 11.06
CA LEU A 307 25.84 37.17 9.86
C LEU A 307 26.83 36.01 9.70
N SER A 308 27.20 35.36 10.80
CA SER A 308 28.02 34.16 10.88
C SER A 308 27.12 33.04 11.40
N GLN A 309 26.79 32.07 10.57
CA GLN A 309 25.77 31.07 10.87
C GLN A 309 26.15 29.68 10.39
N ILE A 310 25.62 28.65 11.04
CA ILE A 310 25.74 27.26 10.60
C ILE A 310 24.82 27.06 9.39
N SER A 311 25.39 26.78 8.22
CA SER A 311 24.64 26.62 6.98
C SER A 311 24.31 25.18 6.62
N ASP A 312 25.15 24.22 7.02
CA ASP A 312 24.88 22.78 6.90
C ASP A 312 25.80 21.99 7.83
N TYR A 313 25.43 20.74 8.14
CA TYR A 313 26.29 19.82 8.85
C TYR A 313 25.99 18.36 8.49
N SER A 314 26.96 17.49 8.70
CA SER A 314 26.81 16.05 8.52
C SER A 314 27.41 15.25 9.67
N PHE A 315 26.70 14.21 10.08
CA PHE A 315 27.11 13.25 11.09
C PHE A 315 27.37 11.89 10.42
N ARG A 316 28.58 11.36 10.53
CA ARG A 316 28.97 10.07 9.94
C ARG A 316 29.61 9.18 10.98
N THR A 317 29.23 7.91 10.97
CA THR A 317 29.71 6.90 11.92
C THR A 317 30.34 5.74 11.19
N GLN A 318 31.42 5.21 11.75
CA GLN A 318 32.05 3.97 11.31
C GLN A 318 32.24 3.05 12.52
N CYS A 319 31.68 1.85 12.48
CA CYS A 319 31.88 0.88 13.54
C CYS A 319 33.29 0.28 13.43
N GLN A 320 34.04 0.32 14.54
CA GLN A 320 35.33 -0.35 14.67
C GLN A 320 35.16 -1.73 15.32
N ASP A 321 34.23 -1.84 16.27
CA ASP A 321 33.89 -3.11 16.92
C ASP A 321 32.45 -3.08 17.47
N HIS A 322 31.60 -3.92 16.89
CA HIS A 322 30.20 -4.09 17.28
C HIS A 322 30.04 -4.71 18.68
N GLN A 323 31.03 -5.45 19.19
CA GLN A 323 30.94 -6.11 20.50
C GLN A 323 31.17 -5.13 21.66
N THR A 324 32.15 -4.23 21.51
CA THR A 324 32.46 -3.20 22.51
C THR A 324 31.65 -1.92 22.32
N GLY A 325 30.94 -1.79 21.20
CA GLY A 325 30.26 -0.56 20.82
C GLY A 325 31.26 0.56 20.54
N LYS A 326 32.37 0.23 19.87
CA LYS A 326 33.43 1.19 19.53
C LYS A 326 33.19 1.79 18.15
N TRP A 327 33.05 3.11 18.09
CA TRP A 327 32.70 3.83 16.88
C TRP A 327 33.61 5.03 16.66
N ASP A 328 34.00 5.23 15.41
CA ASP A 328 34.58 6.49 14.98
C ASP A 328 33.49 7.39 14.42
N VAL A 329 33.48 8.63 14.89
CA VAL A 329 32.53 9.66 14.50
C VAL A 329 33.27 10.74 13.73
N THR A 330 32.65 11.17 12.64
CA THR A 330 33.07 12.35 11.89
C THR A 330 31.91 13.32 11.83
N VAL A 331 32.13 14.53 12.36
CA VAL A 331 31.18 15.64 12.18
C VAL A 331 31.86 16.72 11.35
N GLN A 332 31.16 17.12 10.30
CA GLN A 332 31.59 18.20 9.41
C GLN A 332 30.51 19.27 9.43
N ALA A 333 30.91 20.51 9.69
CA ALA A 333 30.03 21.67 9.69
C ALA A 333 30.48 22.68 8.65
N GLU A 334 29.51 23.30 7.99
CA GLU A 334 29.67 24.43 7.09
C GLU A 334 29.12 25.69 7.78
N ILE A 335 29.92 26.75 7.76
CA ILE A 335 29.56 28.07 8.28
C ILE A 335 29.45 29.01 7.09
N CYS A 336 28.36 29.75 7.01
CA CYS A 336 28.16 30.81 6.04
C CYS A 336 28.36 32.16 6.72
N GLU A 337 29.21 33.00 6.15
CA GLU A 337 29.47 34.36 6.63
C GLU A 337 29.16 35.37 5.55
N THR A 338 28.62 36.53 5.90
CA THR A 338 28.70 37.67 4.99
C THR A 338 30.16 38.10 4.82
N THR A 339 30.47 38.71 3.67
CA THR A 339 31.81 39.23 3.38
C THR A 339 32.27 40.24 4.45
N GLU A 340 31.36 41.09 4.93
CA GLU A 340 31.63 42.02 6.03
C GLU A 340 31.99 41.28 7.33
N ALA A 341 31.19 40.28 7.75
CA ALA A 341 31.45 39.51 8.97
C ALA A 341 32.79 38.75 8.91
N TYR A 342 33.10 38.17 7.76
CA TYR A 342 34.37 37.49 7.54
C TYR A 342 35.57 38.44 7.72
N PHE A 343 35.51 39.64 7.13
CA PHE A 343 36.60 40.63 7.23
C PHE A 343 36.67 41.36 8.59
N LYS A 344 35.61 41.34 9.40
CA LYS A 344 35.66 41.81 10.80
C LYS A 344 36.58 40.95 11.69
N LYS A 345 36.95 39.73 11.26
CA LYS A 345 37.87 38.81 11.96
C LYS A 345 37.49 38.53 13.42
N VAL A 346 36.20 38.30 13.68
CA VAL A 346 35.75 37.77 14.97
C VAL A 346 36.30 36.35 15.14
N ASN A 347 37.03 36.10 16.22
CA ASN A 347 37.49 34.76 16.58
C ASN A 347 36.29 33.92 17.00
N LYS A 348 36.05 32.84 16.25
CA LYS A 348 34.91 31.93 16.44
C LYS A 348 35.40 30.58 16.94
N VAL A 349 34.56 29.88 17.68
CA VAL A 349 34.73 28.49 18.07
C VAL A 349 33.45 27.74 17.74
N LEU A 350 33.58 26.56 17.13
CA LEU A 350 32.47 25.63 16.98
C LEU A 350 32.51 24.65 18.14
N VAL A 351 31.50 24.69 19.00
CA VAL A 351 31.32 23.77 20.13
C VAL A 351 30.35 22.67 19.70
N LEU A 352 30.83 21.44 19.71
CA LEU A 352 30.04 20.25 19.44
C LEU A 352 29.81 19.49 20.73
N ARG A 353 28.57 19.09 20.99
CA ARG A 353 28.20 18.18 22.07
C ARG A 353 27.38 17.02 21.54
N LEU A 354 27.65 15.83 22.06
CA LEU A 354 26.84 14.65 21.83
C LEU A 354 26.22 14.24 23.17
N LEU A 355 24.89 14.19 23.21
CA LEU A 355 24.11 13.81 24.39
C LEU A 355 23.45 12.44 24.18
N ASP A 356 23.31 11.67 25.24
CA ASP A 356 22.47 10.46 25.24
C ASP A 356 20.97 10.80 25.30
N ASN A 357 20.12 9.77 25.30
CA ASN A 357 18.66 9.92 25.40
C ASN A 357 18.17 10.53 26.72
N ASN A 358 19.00 10.55 27.76
CA ASN A 358 18.74 11.21 29.05
C ASN A 358 19.30 12.63 29.10
N PHE A 359 19.76 13.17 27.98
CA PHE A 359 20.39 14.49 27.87
C PHE A 359 21.70 14.61 28.66
N VAL A 360 22.39 13.49 28.90
CA VAL A 360 23.72 13.46 29.51
C VAL A 360 24.78 13.59 28.42
N GLU A 361 25.71 14.52 28.59
CA GLU A 361 26.83 14.68 27.66
C GLU A 361 27.76 13.47 27.72
N ILE A 362 27.97 12.85 26.55
CA ILE A 362 28.91 11.74 26.39
C ILE A 362 30.18 12.15 25.64
N HIS A 363 30.15 13.28 24.92
CA HIS A 363 31.32 13.84 24.25
C HIS A 363 31.17 15.33 24.00
N GLN A 364 32.30 16.05 24.05
CA GLN A 364 32.41 17.45 23.65
C GLN A 364 33.69 17.67 22.81
N ALA A 365 33.58 18.49 21.78
CA ALA A 365 34.72 18.98 21.00
C ALA A 365 34.61 20.48 20.72
N CYS A 366 35.74 21.18 20.69
CA CYS A 366 35.82 22.59 20.31
C CYS A 366 36.74 22.73 19.09
N LEU A 367 36.28 23.41 18.04
CA LEU A 367 37.04 23.61 16.81
C LEU A 367 37.26 25.10 16.55
N HIS A 368 38.51 25.48 16.33
CA HIS A 368 38.92 26.85 16.00
C HIS A 368 39.39 26.99 14.55
N ASP A 369 39.69 25.87 13.88
CA ASP A 369 40.22 25.85 12.53
C ASP A 369 39.11 25.81 11.49
N PHE A 370 38.94 26.93 10.78
CA PHE A 370 37.99 27.08 9.68
C PHE A 370 38.72 27.28 8.36
N ARG A 371 38.35 26.51 7.33
CA ARG A 371 38.95 26.62 6.00
C ARG A 371 37.93 27.16 5.02
N ILE A 372 38.34 28.10 4.17
CA ILE A 372 37.50 28.57 3.07
C ILE A 372 37.15 27.37 2.19
N HIS A 373 35.86 27.20 1.96
CA HIS A 373 35.28 26.16 1.15
C HIS A 373 34.56 26.79 -0.03
N GLN A 374 34.89 26.37 -1.24
CA GLN A 374 34.15 26.80 -2.42
C GLN A 374 32.92 25.92 -2.59
N LYS A 375 31.73 26.52 -2.49
CA LYS A 375 30.49 25.81 -2.76
C LYS A 375 30.36 25.52 -4.26
N MET A 376 29.96 24.29 -4.58
CA MET A 376 29.72 23.89 -5.97
C MET A 376 28.55 24.71 -6.55
N PRO A 377 28.61 25.07 -7.86
CA PRO A 377 27.55 25.84 -8.50
C PRO A 377 26.23 25.08 -8.47
N TYR A 378 25.15 25.83 -8.22
CA TYR A 378 23.81 25.29 -8.06
C TYR A 378 23.29 24.71 -9.36
N LEU A 379 23.00 23.40 -9.37
CA LEU A 379 22.58 22.71 -10.58
C LEU A 379 21.21 23.24 -11.04
N GLY A 380 21.22 24.02 -12.12
CA GLY A 380 20.03 24.64 -12.72
C GLY A 380 19.41 25.78 -11.91
N THR A 381 20.06 26.31 -10.86
CA THR A 381 19.55 27.52 -10.16
C THR A 381 20.33 28.75 -10.59
N MET A 382 19.64 29.78 -11.04
CA MET A 382 20.24 31.07 -11.43
C MET A 382 20.28 32.02 -10.22
N HIS A 383 21.32 32.85 -10.15
CA HIS A 383 21.43 33.91 -9.13
C HIS A 383 21.65 35.25 -9.83
N ASP A 384 20.82 36.24 -9.49
CA ASP A 384 20.83 37.55 -10.16
C ASP A 384 21.97 38.46 -9.67
N ALA A 385 22.56 38.15 -8.51
CA ALA A 385 23.72 38.84 -7.95
C ALA A 385 24.76 37.82 -7.45
N CYS A 386 26.04 38.22 -7.48
CA CYS A 386 27.07 37.49 -6.73
C CYS A 386 26.70 37.53 -5.25
N THR A 387 26.53 36.37 -4.63
CA THR A 387 26.33 36.27 -3.18
C THR A 387 27.58 36.80 -2.48
N GLU A 388 27.43 37.85 -1.66
CA GLU A 388 28.50 38.39 -0.81
C GLU A 388 28.74 37.49 0.42
N GLU A 389 28.86 36.18 0.21
CA GLU A 389 29.00 35.18 1.25
C GLU A 389 30.33 34.44 1.13
N VAL A 390 30.96 34.18 2.27
CA VAL A 390 32.14 33.32 2.41
C VAL A 390 31.70 32.05 3.14
N TYR A 391 31.94 30.90 2.51
CA TYR A 391 31.67 29.60 3.12
C TYR A 391 32.94 29.07 3.76
N LEU A 392 32.83 28.68 5.02
CA LEU A 392 33.89 28.06 5.79
C LEU A 392 33.48 26.64 6.14
N GLN A 393 34.46 25.75 6.23
CA GLN A 393 34.25 24.37 6.61
C GLN A 393 35.21 23.99 7.72
N THR A 394 34.70 23.20 8.65
CA THR A 394 35.50 22.54 9.68
C THR A 394 35.03 21.11 9.89
N LYS A 395 35.92 20.26 10.40
CA LYS A 395 35.69 18.83 10.56
C LYS A 395 36.41 18.33 11.80
N VAL A 396 35.70 17.57 12.63
CA VAL A 396 36.25 16.84 13.77
C VAL A 396 36.10 15.34 13.58
N HIS A 397 37.07 14.59 14.10
CA HIS A 397 37.06 13.15 14.16
C HIS A 397 37.40 12.70 15.59
N PHE A 398 36.60 11.80 16.14
CA PHE A 398 36.78 11.28 17.50
C PHE A 398 36.22 9.85 17.59
N SER A 399 36.67 9.11 18.59
CA SER A 399 36.20 7.74 18.86
C SER A 399 35.37 7.71 20.14
N LEU A 400 34.33 6.88 20.14
CA LEU A 400 33.47 6.59 21.28
C LEU A 400 33.48 5.09 21.57
N GLU A 401 33.20 4.71 22.82
CA GLU A 401 33.06 3.33 23.28
C GLU A 401 31.73 3.17 24.02
N HIS A 402 31.22 1.93 24.14
CA HIS A 402 29.95 1.62 24.80
C HIS A 402 28.72 2.29 24.15
N ILE A 403 28.76 2.49 22.83
CA ILE A 403 27.64 3.05 22.09
C ILE A 403 26.62 1.97 21.76
N MET A 404 25.34 2.29 22.01
CA MET A 404 24.21 1.45 21.65
C MET A 404 23.82 1.69 20.20
N GLU A 405 23.63 0.61 19.46
CA GLU A 405 23.32 0.68 18.04
C GLU A 405 21.84 0.94 17.79
N TRP A 406 21.56 1.60 16.66
CA TRP A 406 20.21 1.81 16.15
C TRP A 406 19.81 0.67 15.20
N SER A 407 18.58 0.17 15.35
CA SER A 407 17.90 -0.72 14.41
C SER A 407 16.38 -0.48 14.45
N SER A 408 15.62 -1.10 13.55
CA SER A 408 14.14 -1.03 13.61
C SER A 408 13.54 -1.78 14.81
N GLU A 409 14.31 -2.66 15.46
CA GLU A 409 13.91 -3.39 16.66
C GLU A 409 14.29 -2.63 17.94
N SER A 410 15.36 -1.83 17.89
CA SER A 410 15.89 -1.04 19.01
C SER A 410 16.34 0.33 18.51
N PRO A 411 15.44 1.33 18.44
CA PRO A 411 15.71 2.62 17.82
C PRO A 411 16.47 3.59 18.76
N THR A 412 17.67 3.20 19.19
CA THR A 412 18.46 4.04 20.11
C THR A 412 18.97 5.30 19.42
N LEU A 413 18.66 6.47 20.00
CA LEU A 413 19.04 7.78 19.48
C LEU A 413 19.89 8.58 20.48
N TYR A 414 20.80 9.36 19.94
CA TYR A 414 21.61 10.37 20.60
C TYR A 414 21.26 11.74 20.03
N MET A 415 21.70 12.83 20.67
CA MET A 415 21.47 14.20 20.20
C MET A 415 22.79 14.89 19.91
N LEU A 416 22.95 15.35 18.68
CA LEU A 416 24.05 16.20 18.26
C LEU A 416 23.64 17.67 18.40
N VAL A 417 24.38 18.43 19.21
CA VAL A 417 24.27 19.89 19.33
C VAL A 417 25.53 20.52 18.77
N ILE A 418 25.34 21.55 17.94
CA ILE A 418 26.40 22.32 17.31
C ILE A 418 26.13 23.80 17.58
N SER A 419 26.99 24.41 18.40
CA SER A 419 26.92 25.84 18.72
C SER A 419 28.11 26.56 18.09
N LEU A 420 27.85 27.60 17.31
CA LEU A 420 28.86 28.54 16.85
C LEU A 420 28.93 29.69 17.86
N GLU A 421 30.08 29.87 18.47
CA GLU A 421 30.27 30.87 19.54
C GLU A 421 31.46 31.79 19.21
N THR A 422 31.49 32.96 19.85
CA THR A 422 32.71 33.78 19.91
C THR A 422 33.65 33.24 20.99
N GLU A 423 34.94 33.57 20.93
CA GLU A 423 35.88 33.24 22.03
C GLU A 423 35.47 33.82 23.40
N SER A 424 34.63 34.86 23.43
CA SER A 424 34.06 35.42 24.67
C SER A 424 32.84 34.66 25.20
N GLY A 425 32.39 33.61 24.50
CA GLY A 425 31.25 32.77 24.90
C GLY A 425 29.88 33.29 24.48
N GLU A 426 29.83 34.24 23.53
CA GLU A 426 28.55 34.66 22.92
C GLU A 426 28.12 33.65 21.86
N VAL A 427 26.91 33.12 21.96
CA VAL A 427 26.33 32.20 20.97
C VAL A 427 25.90 32.99 19.73
N LEU A 428 26.53 32.70 18.60
CA LEU A 428 26.20 33.26 17.29
C LEU A 428 25.11 32.44 16.58
N ASP A 429 25.17 31.12 16.72
CA ASP A 429 24.17 30.23 16.14
C ASP A 429 24.14 28.87 16.84
N CYS A 430 22.99 28.20 16.88
CA CYS A 430 22.84 26.86 17.43
C CYS A 430 21.94 25.99 16.54
N GLU A 431 22.44 24.80 16.20
CA GLU A 431 21.73 23.80 15.42
C GLU A 431 21.97 22.40 15.99
N GLY A 432 21.13 21.45 15.58
CA GLY A 432 21.31 20.06 15.99
C GLY A 432 20.21 19.13 15.52
N CYS A 433 20.45 17.83 15.66
CA CYS A 433 19.45 16.80 15.36
C CYS A 433 19.66 15.56 16.23
N ARG A 434 18.68 14.66 16.20
CA ARG A 434 18.86 13.29 16.68
C ARG A 434 19.72 12.51 15.69
N VAL A 435 20.54 11.60 16.20
CA VAL A 435 21.45 10.75 15.41
C VAL A 435 21.45 9.32 15.96
N GLY A 436 21.68 8.33 15.10
CA GLY A 436 21.76 6.92 15.47
C GLY A 436 23.00 6.25 14.89
N PHE A 437 23.54 5.26 15.59
CA PHE A 437 24.75 4.54 15.20
C PHE A 437 24.39 3.20 14.56
N ARG A 438 24.69 3.03 13.27
CA ARG A 438 24.44 1.76 12.57
C ARG A 438 25.36 1.60 11.36
N THR A 439 25.47 0.36 10.88
CA THR A 439 26.12 0.05 9.59
C THR A 439 25.12 -0.54 8.58
N VAL A 440 25.31 -0.25 7.29
CA VAL A 440 24.62 -0.90 6.17
C VAL A 440 25.66 -1.38 5.17
N ARG A 441 25.62 -2.66 4.80
CA ARG A 441 26.51 -3.19 3.76
C ARG A 441 25.89 -4.40 3.07
N VAL A 442 26.38 -4.71 1.87
CA VAL A 442 26.04 -5.96 1.19
C VAL A 442 27.20 -6.95 1.35
N GLU A 443 26.90 -8.15 1.81
CA GLU A 443 27.83 -9.27 1.88
C GLU A 443 27.08 -10.57 1.59
N ASN A 444 27.68 -11.50 0.84
CA ASN A 444 27.06 -12.79 0.49
C ASN A 444 25.64 -12.68 -0.08
N LYS A 445 25.41 -11.66 -0.94
CA LYS A 445 24.10 -11.30 -1.50
C LYS A 445 23.04 -10.91 -0.47
N GLN A 446 23.46 -10.44 0.69
CA GLN A 446 22.55 -9.98 1.73
C GLN A 446 22.91 -8.57 2.20
N ILE A 447 21.92 -7.71 2.33
CA ILE A 447 22.00 -6.51 3.16
C ILE A 447 22.16 -6.96 4.61
N LEU A 448 23.21 -6.44 5.24
CA LEU A 448 23.46 -6.57 6.65
C LEU A 448 23.26 -5.21 7.32
N ILE A 449 22.49 -5.19 8.40
CA ILE A 449 22.41 -4.06 9.34
C ILE A 449 23.15 -4.50 10.60
N ASN A 450 24.14 -3.71 11.04
CA ASN A 450 24.95 -4.02 12.21
C ASN A 450 25.52 -5.46 12.18
N ASN A 451 26.06 -5.85 11.02
CA ASN A 451 26.57 -7.20 10.72
C ASN A 451 25.57 -8.36 10.79
N ARG A 452 24.25 -8.09 10.83
CA ARG A 452 23.22 -9.14 10.80
C ARG A 452 22.35 -9.04 9.55
N PRO A 453 22.03 -10.15 8.88
CA PRO A 453 21.11 -10.14 7.76
C PRO A 453 19.70 -9.83 8.27
N VAL A 454 19.06 -8.84 7.66
CA VAL A 454 17.68 -8.46 7.97
C VAL A 454 16.75 -8.87 6.82
N LEU A 455 15.52 -9.23 7.16
CA LEU A 455 14.45 -9.39 6.18
C LEU A 455 13.67 -8.07 6.08
N ILE A 456 13.60 -7.47 4.89
CA ILE A 456 12.81 -6.26 4.66
C ILE A 456 11.33 -6.64 4.58
N GLN A 457 10.60 -6.27 5.63
CA GLN A 457 9.15 -6.41 5.72
C GLN A 457 8.58 -5.02 5.54
N GLY A 458 8.50 -4.61 4.28
CA GLY A 458 8.22 -3.24 3.90
C GLY A 458 6.83 -3.03 3.31
N VAL A 459 6.44 -1.76 3.23
CA VAL A 459 5.24 -1.27 2.52
C VAL A 459 5.56 0.05 1.81
N ASN A 460 4.97 0.28 0.64
CA ASN A 460 4.99 1.58 -0.04
C ASN A 460 3.97 2.51 0.62
N ARG A 461 4.29 3.79 0.75
CA ARG A 461 3.40 4.77 1.39
C ARG A 461 3.41 6.09 0.62
N HIS A 462 2.27 6.44 0.05
CA HIS A 462 1.97 7.80 -0.38
C HIS A 462 1.63 8.72 0.80
N GLU A 463 2.01 10.00 0.69
CA GLU A 463 1.51 11.06 1.57
C GLU A 463 0.08 11.45 1.19
N HIS A 464 -0.89 10.71 1.73
CA HIS A 464 -2.31 10.90 1.45
C HIS A 464 -3.12 11.20 2.71
N CYS A 465 -3.85 12.32 2.67
CA CYS A 465 -4.94 12.64 3.56
C CYS A 465 -6.26 12.62 2.78
N PRO A 466 -7.28 11.83 3.18
CA PRO A 466 -8.55 11.77 2.46
C PRO A 466 -9.28 13.11 2.38
N VAL A 467 -9.01 14.03 3.30
CA VAL A 467 -9.68 15.34 3.36
C VAL A 467 -8.82 16.45 2.76
N ARG A 468 -7.52 16.46 3.05
CA ARG A 468 -6.60 17.57 2.72
C ARG A 468 -5.62 17.26 1.59
N GLY A 469 -5.77 16.11 0.93
CA GLY A 469 -4.89 15.67 -0.16
C GLY A 469 -3.46 15.45 0.32
N LYS A 470 -2.50 16.18 -0.26
CA LYS A 470 -1.06 16.05 0.04
C LYS A 470 -0.66 16.77 1.34
N ALA A 471 -1.53 17.61 1.92
CA ALA A 471 -1.27 18.28 3.20
C ALA A 471 -1.51 17.33 4.39
N VAL A 472 -0.52 16.48 4.69
CA VAL A 472 -0.56 15.49 5.78
C VAL A 472 -0.13 16.12 7.12
N SER A 473 -0.81 15.82 8.22
CA SER A 473 -0.45 16.27 9.58
C SER A 473 0.51 15.30 10.28
N GLU A 474 1.26 15.79 11.27
CA GLU A 474 2.11 14.95 12.14
C GLU A 474 1.33 13.79 12.75
N LYS A 475 0.10 14.05 13.26
CA LYS A 475 -0.77 12.99 13.79
C LYS A 475 -0.98 11.85 12.77
N LEU A 476 -1.22 12.18 11.50
CA LEU A 476 -1.53 11.18 10.48
C LEU A 476 -0.26 10.41 10.08
N MET A 477 0.90 11.07 10.07
CA MET A 477 2.20 10.39 9.91
C MET A 477 2.44 9.40 11.06
N LEU A 478 2.16 9.80 12.29
CA LEU A 478 2.28 8.92 13.46
C LEU A 478 1.27 7.77 13.42
N ASP A 479 0.02 8.03 13.06
CA ASP A 479 -1.01 6.99 12.88
C ASP A 479 -0.52 5.94 11.86
N ASP A 480 0.03 6.37 10.72
CA ASP A 480 0.59 5.46 9.70
C ASP A 480 1.80 4.67 10.23
N ILE A 481 2.69 5.29 11.02
CA ILE A 481 3.84 4.60 11.64
C ILE A 481 3.37 3.54 12.63
N LEU A 482 2.43 3.90 13.50
CA LEU A 482 1.85 2.95 14.45
C LEU A 482 1.18 1.81 13.68
N LEU A 483 0.40 2.10 12.65
CA LEU A 483 -0.25 1.10 11.80
C LEU A 483 0.75 0.11 11.21
N MET A 484 1.88 0.61 10.68
CA MET A 484 2.96 -0.22 10.16
C MET A 484 3.55 -1.12 11.26
N LYS A 485 3.92 -0.57 12.42
CA LYS A 485 4.50 -1.34 13.53
C LYS A 485 3.50 -2.37 14.08
N HIS A 486 2.21 -2.03 14.14
CA HIS A 486 1.14 -2.92 14.62
C HIS A 486 0.86 -4.09 13.69
N THR A 487 1.26 -3.96 12.43
CA THR A 487 1.14 -4.97 11.38
C THR A 487 2.48 -5.69 11.13
N ASN A 488 3.45 -5.54 12.05
CA ASN A 488 4.79 -6.14 12.00
C ASN A 488 5.67 -5.68 10.82
N PHE A 489 5.37 -4.55 10.18
CA PHE A 489 6.29 -3.93 9.21
C PHE A 489 7.51 -3.36 9.93
N ASN A 490 8.66 -3.47 9.28
CA ASN A 490 9.94 -2.94 9.76
C ASN A 490 10.57 -1.93 8.79
N ALA A 491 9.96 -1.70 7.63
CA ALA A 491 10.45 -0.80 6.61
C ALA A 491 9.34 -0.06 5.86
N VAL A 492 9.67 1.09 5.29
CA VAL A 492 8.78 1.89 4.43
C VAL A 492 9.56 2.46 3.25
N ARG A 493 8.94 2.47 2.06
CA ARG A 493 9.42 3.18 0.88
C ARG A 493 8.57 4.43 0.67
N THR A 494 9.21 5.58 0.52
CA THR A 494 8.55 6.88 0.31
C THR A 494 8.12 7.04 -1.15
N SER A 495 7.12 6.26 -1.58
CA SER A 495 6.64 6.23 -2.96
C SER A 495 5.95 7.55 -3.36
N HIS A 496 6.40 8.30 -4.37
CA HIS A 496 7.69 8.21 -5.08
C HIS A 496 8.40 9.57 -5.05
N TYR A 497 8.65 10.03 -3.83
CA TYR A 497 9.23 11.34 -3.56
C TYR A 497 9.65 11.49 -2.10
N PRO A 498 10.50 12.48 -1.79
CA PRO A 498 10.86 12.75 -0.41
C PRO A 498 9.63 13.20 0.38
N ASN A 499 9.32 12.49 1.46
CA ASN A 499 8.21 12.84 2.34
C ASN A 499 8.51 14.10 3.16
N HIS A 500 7.54 14.52 3.95
CA HIS A 500 7.66 15.61 4.89
C HIS A 500 8.79 15.30 5.91
N PRO A 501 9.68 16.26 6.26
CA PRO A 501 10.88 15.98 7.06
C PRO A 501 10.58 15.31 8.41
N ARG A 502 9.45 15.68 9.05
CA ARG A 502 9.00 15.04 10.30
C ARG A 502 8.83 13.52 10.19
N PHE A 503 8.46 12.99 9.02
CA PHE A 503 8.25 11.56 8.83
C PHE A 503 9.53 10.75 9.11
N TYR A 504 10.68 11.25 8.65
CA TYR A 504 11.98 10.59 8.86
C TYR A 504 12.40 10.62 10.34
N GLU A 505 12.14 11.74 11.03
CA GLU A 505 12.39 11.82 12.47
C GLU A 505 11.52 10.84 13.27
N LEU A 506 10.27 10.65 12.87
CA LEU A 506 9.40 9.65 13.47
C LEU A 506 9.87 8.22 13.12
N CYS A 507 10.36 7.97 11.90
CA CYS A 507 10.97 6.67 11.54
C CYS A 507 12.25 6.38 12.34
N ASP A 508 13.08 7.40 12.61
CA ASP A 508 14.25 7.29 13.49
C ASP A 508 13.83 6.90 14.91
N GLU A 509 12.77 7.53 15.43
CA GLU A 509 12.28 7.38 16.81
C GLU A 509 11.52 6.07 17.05
N TYR A 510 10.64 5.69 16.12
CA TYR A 510 9.79 4.51 16.25
C TYR A 510 10.43 3.24 15.69
N GLY A 511 11.52 3.36 14.93
CA GLY A 511 12.26 2.25 14.37
C GLY A 511 11.62 1.68 13.09
N LEU A 512 11.84 2.36 11.97
CA LEU A 512 11.55 1.85 10.62
C LEU A 512 12.75 2.09 9.70
N TYR A 513 13.09 1.09 8.90
CA TYR A 513 14.04 1.26 7.81
C TYR A 513 13.38 2.02 6.65
N VAL A 514 14.03 3.07 6.14
CA VAL A 514 13.47 3.92 5.10
C VAL A 514 14.26 3.75 3.80
N VAL A 515 13.52 3.58 2.70
CA VAL A 515 13.99 3.86 1.34
C VAL A 515 13.51 5.27 1.01
N ASP A 516 14.44 6.22 0.94
CA ASP A 516 14.14 7.61 0.60
C ASP A 516 14.33 7.82 -0.91
N GLU A 517 13.28 8.28 -1.59
CA GLU A 517 13.18 8.26 -3.05
C GLU A 517 13.08 9.66 -3.64
N ALA A 518 13.90 9.94 -4.65
CA ALA A 518 13.86 11.22 -5.33
C ALA A 518 12.54 11.40 -6.11
N ASN A 519 12.04 12.63 -6.14
CA ASN A 519 10.80 12.99 -6.82
C ASN A 519 10.97 13.01 -8.35
N ILE A 520 11.14 11.84 -8.97
CA ILE A 520 11.39 11.65 -10.40
C ILE A 520 10.56 10.46 -10.88
N GLU A 521 9.50 10.76 -11.64
CA GLU A 521 8.72 9.77 -12.37
C GLU A 521 8.28 10.33 -13.73
N THR A 522 8.49 9.56 -14.80
CA THR A 522 8.19 9.97 -16.19
C THR A 522 7.41 8.89 -16.94
N HIS A 523 6.50 8.20 -16.24
CA HIS A 523 5.87 6.95 -16.67
C HIS A 523 5.16 7.09 -18.02
N GLY A 524 4.43 8.17 -18.25
CA GLY A 524 3.68 8.43 -19.48
C GLY A 524 4.53 8.48 -20.76
N PHE A 525 5.86 8.65 -20.68
CA PHE A 525 6.74 8.55 -21.85
C PHE A 525 6.90 7.12 -22.36
N GLU A 526 6.75 6.10 -21.50
CA GLU A 526 6.83 4.69 -21.90
C GLU A 526 5.68 4.27 -22.82
N PHE A 527 4.49 4.82 -22.58
CA PHE A 527 3.29 4.55 -23.38
C PHE A 527 3.05 5.58 -24.48
N GLY A 528 3.66 6.77 -24.37
CA GLY A 528 3.51 7.88 -25.31
C GLY A 528 4.25 7.74 -26.65
N LEU A 529 4.73 6.55 -27.03
CA LEU A 529 5.49 6.29 -28.27
C LEU A 529 6.82 7.07 -28.39
N HIS A 530 7.37 7.55 -27.27
CA HIS A 530 8.68 8.19 -27.22
C HIS A 530 9.78 7.12 -27.03
N SER A 531 11.03 7.45 -27.38
CA SER A 531 12.16 6.57 -27.05
C SER A 531 12.38 6.55 -25.53
N THR A 532 12.18 5.41 -24.86
CA THR A 532 12.42 5.29 -23.41
C THR A 532 13.87 4.87 -23.11
N PRO A 533 14.58 5.57 -22.20
CA PRO A 533 14.14 6.76 -21.48
C PRO A 533 14.27 8.04 -22.32
N TYR A 534 13.23 8.87 -22.30
CA TYR A 534 13.19 10.07 -23.13
C TYR A 534 13.90 11.25 -22.46
N LEU A 535 13.43 11.69 -21.30
CA LEU A 535 13.97 12.85 -20.59
C LEU A 535 15.34 12.59 -19.96
N ALA A 536 15.55 11.40 -19.39
CA ALA A 536 16.82 11.05 -18.72
C ALA A 536 18.05 11.03 -19.65
N ASN A 537 17.85 10.99 -20.97
CA ASN A 537 18.93 11.06 -21.96
C ASN A 537 19.12 12.47 -22.57
N ARG A 538 18.25 13.44 -22.26
CA ARG A 538 18.35 14.80 -22.79
C ARG A 538 19.27 15.66 -21.93
N PRO A 539 20.35 16.25 -22.48
CA PRO A 539 21.26 17.09 -21.70
C PRO A 539 20.59 18.29 -21.03
N THR A 540 19.53 18.84 -21.64
CA THR A 540 18.77 19.98 -21.10
C THR A 540 18.03 19.66 -19.80
N TRP A 541 17.72 18.39 -19.54
CA TRP A 541 17.02 17.93 -18.34
C TRP A 541 17.97 17.43 -17.24
N LYS A 542 19.26 17.25 -17.54
CA LYS A 542 20.24 16.68 -16.61
C LYS A 542 20.29 17.42 -15.27
N ASN A 543 20.24 18.74 -15.29
CA ASN A 543 20.28 19.54 -14.06
C ASN A 543 19.00 19.35 -13.22
N ALA A 544 17.84 19.17 -13.83
CA ALA A 544 16.59 18.90 -13.12
C ALA A 544 16.62 17.56 -12.38
N TYR A 545 17.11 16.51 -13.04
CA TYR A 545 17.34 15.20 -12.41
C TYR A 545 18.34 15.29 -11.24
N MET A 546 19.50 15.90 -11.49
CA MET A 546 20.53 16.02 -10.46
C MET A 546 20.09 16.90 -9.28
N ALA A 547 19.33 17.97 -9.52
CA ALA A 547 18.84 18.84 -8.46
C ALA A 547 17.91 18.08 -7.50
N ARG A 548 16.98 17.27 -8.02
CA ARG A 548 16.03 16.48 -7.20
C ARG A 548 16.76 15.47 -6.29
N VAL A 549 17.75 14.73 -6.82
CA VAL A 549 18.55 13.79 -5.99
C VAL A 549 19.48 14.49 -5.00
N THR A 550 20.20 15.52 -5.44
CA THR A 550 21.19 16.18 -4.57
C THR A 550 20.53 16.95 -3.43
N ARG A 551 19.34 17.52 -3.66
CA ARG A 551 18.55 18.20 -2.62
C ARG A 551 17.95 17.23 -1.61
N MET A 552 17.41 16.07 -2.05
CA MET A 552 16.98 14.99 -1.16
C MET A 552 18.13 14.55 -0.24
N PHE A 553 19.26 14.19 -0.85
CA PHE A 553 20.45 13.80 -0.10
C PHE A 553 20.88 14.88 0.92
N ALA A 554 20.94 16.15 0.49
CA ALA A 554 21.35 17.24 1.37
C ALA A 554 20.44 17.37 2.59
N ARG A 555 19.13 17.20 2.43
CA ARG A 555 18.15 17.28 3.51
C ARG A 555 18.25 16.09 4.46
N ASP A 556 18.34 14.88 3.93
CA ASP A 556 18.02 13.68 4.70
C ASP A 556 19.24 12.84 5.13
N LYS A 557 20.46 13.23 4.72
CA LYS A 557 21.73 12.51 4.97
C LYS A 557 22.01 12.11 6.43
N ASN A 558 21.43 12.80 7.41
CA ASN A 558 21.68 12.58 8.83
C ASN A 558 20.68 11.59 9.49
N HIS A 559 19.59 11.21 8.81
CA HIS A 559 18.61 10.27 9.37
C HIS A 559 19.16 8.85 9.39
N CYS A 560 19.19 8.24 10.58
CA CYS A 560 19.63 6.86 10.72
C CYS A 560 18.58 5.89 10.15
N SER A 561 17.31 6.23 10.03
CA SER A 561 16.29 5.37 9.43
C SER A 561 16.54 5.09 7.94
N VAL A 562 17.02 6.08 7.18
CA VAL A 562 17.25 5.97 5.74
C VAL A 562 18.40 5.01 5.45
N ILE A 563 18.13 3.77 5.03
CA ILE A 563 19.17 2.76 4.72
C ILE A 563 19.55 2.74 3.24
N ILE A 564 18.65 3.21 2.38
CA ILE A 564 18.74 3.12 0.92
C ILE A 564 18.27 4.45 0.32
N TRP A 565 19.02 4.94 -0.66
CA TRP A 565 18.59 6.00 -1.56
C TRP A 565 17.97 5.41 -2.82
N SER A 566 16.81 5.89 -3.24
CA SER A 566 16.20 5.54 -4.52
C SER A 566 16.28 6.72 -5.51
N LEU A 567 16.62 6.43 -6.76
CA LEU A 567 16.84 7.46 -7.79
C LEU A 567 15.55 8.01 -8.40
N GLY A 568 14.40 7.44 -8.06
CA GLY A 568 13.09 7.72 -8.66
C GLY A 568 12.35 6.44 -9.01
N ASN A 569 11.28 6.56 -9.78
CA ASN A 569 10.40 5.46 -10.19
C ASN A 569 10.08 5.54 -11.69
N GLU A 570 9.84 4.40 -12.34
CA GLU A 570 9.27 4.26 -13.71
C GLU A 570 9.67 5.35 -14.73
N SER A 571 10.98 5.63 -14.83
CA SER A 571 11.54 6.70 -15.69
C SER A 571 12.53 6.17 -16.75
N GLY A 572 12.43 4.88 -17.10
CA GLY A 572 13.44 4.14 -17.87
C GLY A 572 14.85 4.23 -17.22
N CYS A 573 15.95 4.03 -17.95
CA CYS A 573 17.31 4.19 -17.38
C CYS A 573 18.30 4.81 -18.38
N GLY A 574 18.86 5.97 -18.04
CA GLY A 574 19.56 6.85 -18.98
C GLY A 574 20.71 7.63 -18.35
N GLY A 575 21.34 8.51 -19.13
CA GLY A 575 22.56 9.23 -18.72
C GLY A 575 22.44 10.02 -17.41
N ALA A 576 21.27 10.60 -17.13
CA ALA A 576 21.01 11.30 -15.87
C ALA A 576 21.05 10.35 -14.66
N HIS A 577 20.40 9.18 -14.75
CA HIS A 577 20.38 8.18 -13.67
C HIS A 577 21.79 7.66 -13.32
N PHE A 578 22.63 7.40 -14.33
CA PHE A 578 24.03 7.02 -14.07
C PHE A 578 24.81 8.13 -13.36
N ALA A 579 24.58 9.39 -13.74
CA ALA A 579 25.22 10.53 -13.07
C ALA A 579 24.75 10.66 -11.61
N MET A 580 23.45 10.48 -11.34
CA MET A 580 22.90 10.50 -9.99
C MET A 580 23.48 9.37 -9.13
N TYR A 581 23.49 8.14 -9.63
CA TYR A 581 24.09 6.99 -8.93
C TYR A 581 25.56 7.26 -8.58
N SER A 582 26.38 7.62 -9.58
CA SER A 582 27.80 7.90 -9.34
C SER A 582 28.02 9.04 -8.35
N TRP A 583 27.18 10.07 -8.39
CA TRP A 583 27.25 11.18 -7.44
C TRP A 583 26.91 10.73 -6.02
N ILE A 584 25.83 9.96 -5.81
CA ILE A 584 25.47 9.45 -4.48
C ILE A 584 26.58 8.55 -3.95
N LYS A 585 27.06 7.56 -4.72
CA LYS A 585 28.13 6.66 -4.26
C LYS A 585 29.44 7.39 -3.91
N HIS A 586 29.71 8.53 -4.54
CA HIS A 586 30.86 9.37 -4.19
C HIS A 586 30.66 10.14 -2.89
N ASN A 587 29.44 10.65 -2.64
CA ASN A 587 29.16 11.52 -1.50
C ASN A 587 28.73 10.75 -0.23
N ASP A 588 28.18 9.55 -0.39
CA ASP A 588 27.69 8.69 0.69
C ASP A 588 28.00 7.20 0.43
N GLN A 589 28.84 6.66 1.30
CA GLN A 589 29.20 5.24 1.32
C GLN A 589 28.49 4.47 2.43
N SER A 590 27.71 5.16 3.28
CA SER A 590 27.03 4.56 4.43
C SER A 590 25.68 3.91 4.08
N ARG A 591 25.21 4.11 2.84
CA ARG A 591 23.91 3.65 2.33
C ARG A 591 24.05 3.00 0.95
N LEU A 592 23.07 2.16 0.65
CA LEU A 592 22.93 1.55 -0.68
C LEU A 592 22.12 2.47 -1.60
N VAL A 593 22.25 2.27 -2.90
CA VAL A 593 21.41 2.95 -3.90
C VAL A 593 20.57 1.92 -4.64
N GLN A 594 19.28 2.16 -4.77
CA GLN A 594 18.38 1.36 -5.60
C GLN A 594 17.77 2.17 -6.74
N TYR A 595 17.43 1.48 -7.83
CA TYR A 595 16.62 2.02 -8.91
C TYR A 595 16.10 0.88 -9.78
N GLU A 596 14.78 0.82 -9.96
CA GLU A 596 14.12 -0.23 -10.74
C GLU A 596 14.27 0.02 -12.24
N GLY A 597 14.11 1.28 -12.68
CA GLY A 597 13.91 1.62 -14.08
C GLY A 597 14.97 1.03 -15.02
N GLY A 598 14.54 0.62 -16.21
CA GLY A 598 15.41 -0.02 -17.21
C GLY A 598 15.68 -1.52 -16.96
N GLY A 599 14.83 -2.19 -16.17
CA GLY A 599 14.82 -3.65 -16.01
C GLY A 599 15.48 -4.17 -14.73
N TYR A 600 15.39 -3.42 -13.63
CA TYR A 600 15.66 -3.76 -12.22
C TYR A 600 17.04 -4.36 -11.89
N LYS A 601 17.97 -4.38 -12.86
CA LYS A 601 19.32 -4.97 -12.77
C LYS A 601 20.41 -4.13 -13.41
N THR A 602 20.10 -2.88 -13.75
CA THR A 602 21.05 -1.96 -14.39
C THR A 602 22.28 -1.71 -13.50
N PRO A 603 23.37 -1.13 -14.03
CA PRO A 603 24.52 -0.76 -13.20
C PRO A 603 24.28 0.42 -12.23
N CYS A 604 23.13 1.09 -12.27
CA CYS A 604 22.80 2.19 -11.36
C CYS A 604 22.02 1.74 -10.11
N THR A 605 22.10 0.46 -9.75
CA THR A 605 21.50 -0.09 -8.54
C THR A 605 22.41 -1.13 -7.86
N ASP A 606 22.52 -1.03 -6.54
CA ASP A 606 23.20 -1.96 -5.63
C ASP A 606 22.28 -3.13 -5.22
N ILE A 607 21.00 -3.07 -5.60
CA ILE A 607 19.94 -4.04 -5.24
C ILE A 607 19.19 -4.45 -6.52
N ILE A 608 18.93 -5.75 -6.69
CA ILE A 608 18.00 -6.22 -7.72
C ILE A 608 16.59 -5.95 -7.20
N CYS A 609 15.93 -4.92 -7.71
CA CYS A 609 14.70 -4.39 -7.11
C CYS A 609 13.53 -4.38 -8.09
N PRO A 610 12.98 -5.54 -8.49
CA PRO A 610 11.86 -5.59 -9.42
C PRO A 610 10.54 -5.18 -8.75
N MET A 611 9.61 -4.71 -9.57
CA MET A 611 8.20 -4.56 -9.21
C MET A 611 7.41 -5.81 -9.65
N TYR A 612 6.55 -6.31 -8.78
CA TYR A 612 5.55 -7.37 -9.06
C TYR A 612 6.11 -8.69 -9.64
N ALA A 613 7.39 -8.97 -9.40
CA ALA A 613 8.01 -10.23 -9.80
C ALA A 613 7.43 -11.39 -8.98
N PRO A 614 6.83 -12.43 -9.60
CA PRO A 614 6.23 -13.53 -8.87
C PRO A 614 7.29 -14.30 -8.04
N PRO A 615 6.90 -15.04 -6.99
CA PRO A 615 7.83 -15.72 -6.09
C PRO A 615 8.87 -16.61 -6.81
N LEU A 616 8.43 -17.31 -7.87
CA LEU A 616 9.31 -18.15 -8.68
C LEU A 616 10.42 -17.34 -9.37
N LEU A 617 10.09 -16.16 -9.89
CA LEU A 617 11.08 -15.28 -10.52
C LEU A 617 12.07 -14.79 -9.48
N CYS A 618 11.61 -14.38 -8.28
CA CYS A 618 12.49 -13.96 -7.19
C CYS A 618 13.56 -15.01 -6.86
N ALA A 619 13.15 -16.27 -6.71
CA ALA A 619 14.08 -17.39 -6.48
C ALA A 619 15.07 -17.59 -7.65
N GLN A 620 14.60 -17.45 -8.89
CA GLN A 620 15.45 -17.52 -10.08
C GLN A 620 16.48 -16.38 -10.13
N LEU A 621 16.08 -15.15 -9.77
CA LEU A 621 16.98 -13.99 -9.76
C LEU A 621 18.09 -14.18 -8.72
N ALA A 622 17.76 -14.65 -7.51
CA ALA A 622 18.75 -14.90 -6.46
C ALA A 622 19.74 -16.03 -6.81
N SER A 623 19.31 -17.00 -7.62
CA SER A 623 20.14 -18.13 -8.07
C SER A 623 21.15 -17.76 -9.16
N GLN A 624 21.02 -16.61 -9.81
CA GLN A 624 21.97 -16.14 -10.84
C GLN A 624 23.30 -15.70 -10.22
N PRO A 625 24.43 -15.69 -10.96
CA PRO A 625 25.74 -15.24 -10.45
C PRO A 625 25.84 -13.70 -10.38
N ASP A 626 24.86 -13.06 -9.74
CA ASP A 626 24.86 -11.64 -9.38
C ASP A 626 25.12 -11.50 -7.88
N TRP A 627 25.96 -10.53 -7.48
CA TRP A 627 26.35 -10.31 -6.08
C TRP A 627 25.27 -9.56 -5.28
N ARG A 628 24.33 -8.92 -5.96
CA ARG A 628 23.32 -8.08 -5.35
C ARG A 628 22.18 -8.90 -4.72
N PRO A 629 21.64 -8.47 -3.57
CA PRO A 629 20.40 -9.02 -3.02
C PRO A 629 19.20 -8.71 -3.93
N VAL A 630 18.16 -9.53 -3.84
CA VAL A 630 16.85 -9.30 -4.44
C VAL A 630 15.90 -8.78 -3.36
N ILE A 631 15.40 -7.55 -3.53
CA ILE A 631 14.41 -6.92 -2.65
C ILE A 631 13.40 -6.20 -3.52
N LEU A 632 12.15 -6.66 -3.53
CA LEU A 632 11.15 -6.10 -4.43
C LEU A 632 10.78 -4.69 -3.98
N CYS A 633 10.95 -3.67 -4.83
CA CYS A 633 10.49 -2.32 -4.49
C CYS A 633 8.96 -2.24 -4.46
N GLU A 634 8.26 -3.16 -5.14
CA GLU A 634 6.81 -3.33 -5.09
C GLU A 634 6.46 -4.82 -5.27
N TYR A 635 5.55 -5.35 -4.46
CA TYR A 635 4.99 -6.69 -4.65
C TYR A 635 3.61 -6.81 -3.99
N SER A 636 2.88 -7.88 -4.31
CA SER A 636 1.57 -8.18 -3.73
C SER A 636 0.61 -6.98 -3.74
N HIS A 637 0.25 -6.51 -4.92
CA HIS A 637 -0.66 -5.38 -5.15
C HIS A 637 -2.00 -5.55 -4.39
N ALA A 638 -2.33 -4.66 -3.47
CA ALA A 638 -3.40 -4.80 -2.48
C ALA A 638 -4.74 -4.13 -2.87
N MET A 639 -4.95 -3.91 -4.17
CA MET A 639 -6.17 -3.31 -4.71
C MET A 639 -7.44 -4.12 -4.46
N GLY A 640 -8.36 -3.55 -3.68
CA GLY A 640 -9.62 -4.17 -3.30
C GLY A 640 -9.43 -5.50 -2.54
N ASN A 641 -10.23 -6.51 -2.88
CA ASN A 641 -10.09 -7.83 -2.27
C ASN A 641 -8.95 -8.65 -2.92
N SER A 642 -7.72 -8.49 -2.39
CA SER A 642 -6.48 -8.99 -3.01
C SER A 642 -5.55 -9.78 -2.05
N ASN A 643 -4.23 -9.73 -2.27
CA ASN A 643 -3.13 -10.33 -1.50
C ASN A 643 -3.18 -11.87 -1.37
N GLY A 644 -3.90 -12.53 -2.28
CA GLY A 644 -3.83 -13.97 -2.47
C GLY A 644 -2.42 -14.40 -2.92
N GLY A 645 -1.88 -15.44 -2.28
CA GLY A 645 -0.53 -15.95 -2.58
C GLY A 645 0.59 -15.26 -1.80
N LEU A 646 0.31 -14.28 -0.93
CA LEU A 646 1.32 -13.58 -0.14
C LEU A 646 2.24 -14.52 0.66
N HIS A 647 1.70 -15.63 1.18
CA HIS A 647 2.48 -16.65 1.91
C HIS A 647 3.63 -17.23 1.06
N LYS A 648 3.45 -17.33 -0.27
CA LYS A 648 4.47 -17.87 -1.19
C LYS A 648 5.67 -16.95 -1.32
N TYR A 649 5.49 -15.63 -1.23
CA TYR A 649 6.61 -14.70 -1.14
C TYR A 649 7.40 -14.94 0.14
N PHE A 650 6.70 -15.03 1.28
CA PHE A 650 7.34 -15.28 2.58
C PHE A 650 8.07 -16.63 2.64
N ASP A 651 7.56 -17.65 1.95
CA ASP A 651 8.26 -18.92 1.78
C ASP A 651 9.58 -18.73 1.03
N VAL A 652 9.60 -17.95 -0.05
CA VAL A 652 10.85 -17.65 -0.78
C VAL A 652 11.77 -16.78 0.08
N PHE A 653 11.26 -15.74 0.71
CA PHE A 653 12.01 -14.81 1.56
C PHE A 653 12.74 -15.51 2.71
N ARG A 654 12.14 -16.57 3.27
CA ARG A 654 12.70 -17.30 4.41
C ARG A 654 13.60 -18.46 4.01
N ASN A 655 13.39 -19.04 2.82
CA ASN A 655 14.08 -20.26 2.42
C ASN A 655 15.14 -20.04 1.32
N GLN A 656 15.17 -18.88 0.66
CA GLN A 656 16.13 -18.57 -0.41
C GLN A 656 17.09 -17.46 0.02
N THR A 657 18.35 -17.83 0.29
CA THR A 657 19.42 -16.86 0.51
C THR A 657 19.53 -15.90 -0.68
N GLY A 658 19.58 -14.60 -0.38
CA GLY A 658 19.68 -13.54 -1.38
C GLY A 658 18.34 -12.94 -1.82
N VAL A 659 17.18 -13.47 -1.37
CA VAL A 659 15.90 -12.76 -1.46
C VAL A 659 15.56 -12.24 -0.07
N GLN A 660 15.57 -10.92 0.13
CA GLN A 660 15.44 -10.29 1.44
C GLN A 660 14.15 -9.48 1.59
N GLY A 661 13.06 -9.96 1.00
CA GLY A 661 11.74 -9.37 1.18
C GLY A 661 11.45 -8.28 0.14
N GLY A 662 10.70 -7.26 0.55
CA GLY A 662 10.26 -6.20 -0.35
C GLY A 662 9.20 -5.31 0.28
N PHE A 663 8.60 -4.44 -0.53
CA PHE A 663 7.59 -3.48 -0.11
C PHE A 663 6.22 -3.78 -0.73
N ILE A 664 5.21 -4.06 0.11
CA ILE A 664 3.83 -4.28 -0.38
C ILE A 664 3.32 -2.99 -1.04
N TRP A 665 2.60 -3.10 -2.16
CA TRP A 665 1.90 -1.97 -2.78
C TRP A 665 0.40 -2.04 -2.44
N ASP A 666 -0.16 -1.13 -1.64
CA ASP A 666 0.51 -0.14 -0.79
C ASP A 666 -0.18 0.00 0.59
N LEU A 667 0.15 1.04 1.36
CA LEU A 667 -0.36 1.18 2.73
C LEU A 667 -1.83 1.62 2.79
N ILE A 668 -2.20 2.71 2.12
CA ILE A 668 -3.48 3.39 2.30
C ILE A 668 -4.15 3.64 0.94
N ASP A 669 -5.43 3.28 0.82
CA ASP A 669 -6.25 3.66 -0.32
C ASP A 669 -6.26 5.19 -0.51
N GLN A 670 -5.96 5.69 -1.71
CA GLN A 670 -5.97 7.11 -2.01
C GLN A 670 -7.40 7.64 -2.28
N GLY A 671 -8.41 7.17 -1.56
CA GLY A 671 -9.77 7.70 -1.64
C GLY A 671 -9.84 9.12 -1.06
N LEU A 672 -10.42 10.07 -1.81
CA LEU A 672 -10.71 11.42 -1.32
C LEU A 672 -12.15 11.51 -0.82
N GLN A 673 -12.40 12.29 0.22
CA GLN A 673 -13.75 12.49 0.73
C GLN A 673 -14.61 13.19 -0.34
N CYS A 674 -15.72 12.57 -0.69
CA CYS A 674 -16.69 13.10 -1.65
C CYS A 674 -18.10 13.07 -1.06
N SER A 675 -18.99 13.89 -1.63
CA SER A 675 -20.40 13.90 -1.24
C SER A 675 -21.33 13.99 -2.43
N LYS A 676 -22.39 13.17 -2.39
CA LYS A 676 -23.47 13.18 -3.38
C LYS A 676 -24.80 13.04 -2.65
N ASP A 677 -25.74 13.94 -2.94
CA ASP A 677 -27.08 13.97 -2.33
C ASP A 677 -27.07 13.91 -0.77
N GLY A 678 -26.04 14.50 -0.15
CA GLY A 678 -25.88 14.52 1.32
C GLY A 678 -25.23 13.27 1.93
N VAL A 679 -24.93 12.24 1.12
CA VAL A 679 -24.19 11.05 1.56
C VAL A 679 -22.70 11.29 1.36
N GLN A 680 -21.89 10.98 2.37
CA GLN A 680 -20.43 11.01 2.30
C GLN A 680 -19.91 9.64 1.85
N TYR A 681 -18.92 9.63 0.96
CA TYR A 681 -18.27 8.41 0.49
C TYR A 681 -16.82 8.69 0.09
N TRP A 682 -16.05 7.63 -0.14
CA TRP A 682 -14.69 7.72 -0.68
C TRP A 682 -14.73 7.79 -2.20
N GLY A 683 -14.44 8.96 -2.75
CA GLY A 683 -14.33 9.18 -4.19
C GLY A 683 -12.95 8.78 -4.73
N TYR A 684 -12.96 8.26 -5.95
CA TYR A 684 -11.78 7.93 -6.75
C TYR A 684 -11.86 8.61 -8.13
N GLY A 685 -10.96 8.30 -9.06
CA GLY A 685 -10.93 8.94 -10.39
C GLY A 685 -12.29 8.95 -11.11
N GLY A 686 -12.67 10.11 -11.62
CA GLY A 686 -13.96 10.37 -12.27
C GLY A 686 -15.05 10.91 -11.33
N ASP A 687 -14.97 10.69 -10.01
CA ASP A 687 -16.00 11.18 -9.07
C ASP A 687 -15.99 12.70 -8.89
N PHE A 688 -14.89 13.37 -9.27
CA PHE A 688 -14.75 14.82 -9.24
C PHE A 688 -14.99 15.45 -10.62
N GLY A 689 -15.53 14.67 -11.56
CA GLY A 689 -15.74 15.07 -12.95
C GLY A 689 -14.43 15.22 -13.72
N ASP A 690 -13.34 14.61 -13.27
CA ASP A 690 -12.02 14.58 -13.91
C ASP A 690 -11.99 13.70 -15.16
N GLU A 691 -11.42 14.22 -16.25
CA GLU A 691 -11.21 13.51 -17.51
C GLU A 691 -9.91 14.01 -18.15
N PRO A 692 -9.00 13.12 -18.61
CA PRO A 692 -9.03 11.65 -18.45
C PRO A 692 -8.90 11.23 -16.96
N ASN A 693 -9.26 9.98 -16.65
CA ASN A 693 -9.02 9.36 -15.34
C ASN A 693 -8.81 7.84 -15.43
N ASP A 694 -8.17 7.26 -14.41
CA ASP A 694 -7.92 5.81 -14.27
C ASP A 694 -8.77 5.14 -13.17
N LYS A 695 -9.90 5.78 -12.82
CA LYS A 695 -10.91 5.26 -11.87
C LYS A 695 -10.34 4.83 -10.53
N GLN A 696 -10.66 3.62 -10.07
CA GLN A 696 -10.28 3.11 -8.75
C GLN A 696 -8.84 2.58 -8.68
N PHE A 697 -8.03 2.75 -9.73
CA PHE A 697 -6.64 2.25 -9.72
C PHE A 697 -5.76 2.92 -8.64
N CYS A 698 -6.26 3.96 -7.96
CA CYS A 698 -5.69 4.59 -6.77
C CYS A 698 -6.10 3.98 -5.42
N ILE A 699 -6.92 2.92 -5.43
CA ILE A 699 -7.46 2.24 -4.25
C ILE A 699 -6.70 0.91 -4.06
N ASN A 700 -5.46 1.00 -3.57
CA ASN A 700 -4.48 -0.09 -3.54
C ASN A 700 -3.99 -0.46 -2.14
N GLY A 701 -4.62 0.05 -1.09
CA GLY A 701 -4.13 -0.02 0.27
C GLY A 701 -4.44 -1.33 0.98
N LEU A 702 -3.58 -1.70 1.94
CA LEU A 702 -3.94 -2.66 3.01
C LEU A 702 -4.95 -2.09 4.01
N PHE A 703 -5.18 -0.78 3.96
CA PHE A 703 -6.11 -0.05 4.82
C PHE A 703 -6.91 0.96 4.01
N PHE A 704 -8.15 1.17 4.44
CA PHE A 704 -9.03 2.20 3.91
C PHE A 704 -8.46 3.61 4.15
N PRO A 705 -9.01 4.67 3.51
CA PRO A 705 -8.50 6.03 3.65
C PRO A 705 -8.49 6.56 5.09
N ASP A 706 -9.38 6.05 5.95
CA ASP A 706 -9.49 6.35 7.38
C ASP A 706 -8.62 5.46 8.29
N ARG A 707 -7.72 4.66 7.70
CA ARG A 707 -6.80 3.70 8.35
C ARG A 707 -7.49 2.48 8.97
N THR A 708 -8.78 2.26 8.70
CA THR A 708 -9.42 1.00 9.08
C THR A 708 -8.84 -0.17 8.26
N PRO A 709 -8.64 -1.36 8.86
CA PRO A 709 -7.94 -2.46 8.19
C PRO A 709 -8.79 -3.16 7.13
N HIS A 710 -8.19 -3.43 5.96
CA HIS A 710 -8.67 -4.49 5.09
C HIS A 710 -8.35 -5.86 5.71
N PRO A 711 -9.12 -6.92 5.41
CA PRO A 711 -8.81 -8.27 5.85
C PRO A 711 -7.42 -8.77 5.45
N ALA A 712 -6.86 -8.27 4.34
CA ALA A 712 -5.51 -8.58 3.88
C ALA A 712 -4.41 -8.15 4.88
N SER A 713 -4.64 -7.11 5.69
CA SER A 713 -3.69 -6.65 6.70
C SER A 713 -3.43 -7.71 7.79
N PHE A 714 -4.42 -8.54 8.13
CA PHE A 714 -4.25 -9.64 9.08
C PHE A 714 -3.33 -10.74 8.53
N GLU A 715 -3.43 -11.03 7.22
CA GLU A 715 -2.53 -11.96 6.53
C GLU A 715 -1.10 -11.44 6.53
N ALA A 716 -0.91 -10.16 6.20
CA ALA A 716 0.39 -9.50 6.26
C ALA A 716 0.98 -9.57 7.68
N LYS A 717 0.21 -9.20 8.72
CA LYS A 717 0.64 -9.24 10.12
C LYS A 717 1.12 -10.63 10.54
N TYR A 718 0.34 -11.67 10.24
CA TYR A 718 0.68 -13.05 10.60
C TYR A 718 1.93 -13.52 9.85
N LEU A 719 2.00 -13.29 8.54
CA LEU A 719 3.15 -13.71 7.75
C LEU A 719 4.42 -12.96 8.16
N GLN A 720 4.33 -11.73 8.64
CA GLN A 720 5.45 -10.91 9.08
C GLN A 720 5.87 -11.12 10.55
N GLN A 721 5.09 -11.87 11.33
CA GLN A 721 5.30 -11.91 12.78
C GLN A 721 6.74 -12.33 13.19
N PRO A 722 7.26 -11.75 14.28
CA PRO A 722 8.68 -11.83 14.65
C PRO A 722 9.10 -13.17 15.27
N LEU A 723 8.17 -14.10 15.47
CA LEU A 723 8.48 -15.44 15.95
C LEU A 723 7.47 -16.45 15.41
N MET A 724 7.85 -17.72 15.34
CA MET A 724 6.89 -18.80 15.09
C MET A 724 7.06 -20.00 15.99
N ILE A 725 5.92 -20.54 16.41
CA ILE A 725 5.81 -21.73 17.23
C ILE A 725 5.07 -22.77 16.41
N THR A 726 5.70 -23.90 16.18
CA THR A 726 5.15 -25.01 15.39
C THR A 726 5.36 -26.33 16.12
N LEU A 727 4.57 -27.35 15.75
CA LEU A 727 4.74 -28.70 16.25
C LEU A 727 5.49 -29.52 15.20
N GLN A 728 6.65 -30.06 15.54
CA GLN A 728 7.41 -30.99 14.70
C GLN A 728 7.53 -32.35 15.41
N ALA A 729 6.84 -33.36 14.86
CA ALA A 729 6.64 -34.64 15.55
C ALA A 729 6.07 -34.43 16.96
N ASP A 730 6.81 -34.80 18.01
CA ASP A 730 6.38 -34.67 19.41
C ASP A 730 7.01 -33.47 20.14
N GLN A 731 7.74 -32.60 19.42
CA GLN A 731 8.42 -31.43 19.99
C GLN A 731 7.84 -30.11 19.48
N VAL A 732 7.83 -29.11 20.38
CA VAL A 732 7.42 -27.75 20.08
C VAL A 732 8.64 -26.96 19.64
N GLN A 733 8.67 -26.55 18.38
CA GLN A 733 9.75 -25.76 17.82
C GLN A 733 9.40 -24.27 17.90
N VAL A 734 10.28 -23.50 18.52
CA VAL A 734 10.19 -22.03 18.62
C VAL A 734 11.31 -21.43 17.78
N HIS A 735 10.94 -20.60 16.81
CA HIS A 735 11.86 -19.87 15.93
C HIS A 735 11.77 -18.38 16.23
N ASN A 736 12.84 -17.78 16.73
CA ASN A 736 12.99 -16.34 16.86
C ASN A 736 13.39 -15.75 15.50
N ARG A 737 12.55 -14.88 14.93
CA ARG A 737 12.80 -14.23 13.63
C ARG A 737 13.25 -12.77 13.77
N TYR A 738 13.41 -12.26 14.99
CA TYR A 738 14.12 -11.01 15.20
C TYR A 738 15.59 -11.14 14.80
N ALA A 739 16.17 -10.04 14.31
CA ALA A 739 17.59 -9.96 14.02
C ALA A 739 18.40 -9.56 15.24
N PHE A 740 17.83 -8.79 16.18
CA PHE A 740 18.53 -8.20 17.33
C PHE A 740 17.88 -8.50 18.68
N THR A 741 16.58 -8.81 18.73
CA THR A 741 15.83 -9.01 19.99
C THR A 741 15.74 -10.47 20.45
N ASP A 742 16.06 -10.73 21.73
CA ASP A 742 15.84 -12.00 22.42
C ASP A 742 14.35 -12.21 22.80
N LEU A 743 13.88 -13.46 22.78
CA LEU A 743 12.48 -13.76 23.13
C LEU A 743 12.16 -13.67 24.63
N ASP A 744 13.15 -13.48 25.51
CA ASP A 744 12.90 -13.29 26.95
C ASP A 744 12.33 -11.90 27.30
N GLN A 745 12.34 -10.98 26.33
CA GLN A 745 11.62 -9.70 26.38
C GLN A 745 10.11 -9.86 26.11
N LEU A 746 9.66 -11.06 25.75
CA LEU A 746 8.26 -11.38 25.47
C LEU A 746 7.68 -12.27 26.56
N LYS A 747 6.38 -12.08 26.81
CA LYS A 747 5.56 -13.00 27.58
C LYS A 747 4.62 -13.76 26.65
N PHE A 748 4.43 -15.04 26.97
CA PHE A 748 3.64 -15.95 26.17
C PHE A 748 2.45 -16.46 26.98
N HIS A 749 1.27 -16.38 26.38
CA HIS A 749 0.03 -16.90 26.96
C HIS A 749 -0.56 -17.96 26.03
N TRP A 750 -1.05 -19.07 26.61
CA TRP A 750 -1.66 -20.16 25.85
C TRP A 750 -3.05 -20.51 26.38
N CYS A 751 -3.91 -20.97 25.47
CA CYS A 751 -5.25 -21.47 25.74
C CYS A 751 -5.49 -22.79 24.97
N VAL A 752 -5.94 -23.83 25.66
CA VAL A 752 -6.48 -25.05 25.03
C VAL A 752 -7.96 -24.83 24.75
N VAL A 753 -8.34 -24.83 23.48
CA VAL A 753 -9.72 -24.56 23.03
C VAL A 753 -10.28 -25.81 22.37
N LEU A 754 -11.55 -26.11 22.67
CA LEU A 754 -12.30 -27.22 22.09
C LEU A 754 -13.16 -26.75 20.91
N ASP A 755 -13.56 -27.67 20.02
CA ASP A 755 -14.41 -27.38 18.86
C ASP A 755 -15.80 -26.82 19.20
N ASN A 756 -16.29 -27.05 20.41
CA ASN A 756 -17.52 -26.45 20.94
C ASN A 756 -17.33 -25.00 21.43
N GLY A 757 -16.11 -24.45 21.36
CA GLY A 757 -15.76 -23.09 21.80
C GLY A 757 -15.27 -22.98 23.24
N TYR A 758 -15.32 -24.06 24.02
CA TYR A 758 -14.92 -24.03 25.44
C TYR A 758 -13.40 -23.97 25.61
N THR A 759 -12.91 -23.03 26.43
CA THR A 759 -11.51 -23.00 26.87
C THR A 759 -11.28 -24.00 28.01
N LEU A 760 -10.65 -25.13 27.70
CA LEU A 760 -10.41 -26.21 28.65
C LEU A 760 -9.42 -25.81 29.76
N ALA A 761 -8.32 -25.19 29.36
CA ALA A 761 -7.22 -24.77 30.22
C ALA A 761 -6.50 -23.57 29.59
N ALA A 762 -5.84 -22.76 30.41
CA ALA A 762 -4.99 -21.66 29.96
C ALA A 762 -3.81 -21.48 30.91
N GLY A 763 -2.75 -20.83 30.44
CA GLY A 763 -1.55 -20.59 31.25
C GLY A 763 -0.54 -19.68 30.56
N ASN A 764 0.58 -19.44 31.24
CA ASN A 764 1.70 -18.66 30.71
C ASN A 764 2.91 -19.58 30.48
N ILE A 765 3.76 -19.23 29.52
CA ILE A 765 5.03 -19.92 29.27
C ILE A 765 6.17 -19.03 29.78
N HIS A 766 7.00 -19.55 30.69
CA HIS A 766 8.08 -18.79 31.33
C HIS A 766 9.49 -19.24 30.91
N CYS A 767 9.60 -20.32 30.12
CA CYS A 767 10.88 -20.98 29.82
C CYS A 767 11.37 -20.78 28.37
N ILE A 768 10.68 -19.98 27.55
CA ILE A 768 11.14 -19.67 26.19
C ILE A 768 12.32 -18.69 26.29
N LYS A 769 13.50 -19.15 25.87
CA LYS A 769 14.75 -18.39 25.84
C LYS A 769 15.46 -18.71 24.53
N VAL A 770 15.17 -17.92 23.50
CA VAL A 770 15.68 -18.14 22.14
C VAL A 770 16.26 -16.84 21.64
N GLY A 771 17.57 -16.85 21.34
CA GLY A 771 18.26 -15.68 20.84
C GLY A 771 17.88 -15.30 19.41
N PRO A 772 18.25 -14.09 18.94
CA PRO A 772 17.84 -13.60 17.63
C PRO A 772 18.26 -14.53 16.49
N GLY A 773 17.35 -14.81 15.56
CA GLY A 773 17.55 -15.72 14.43
C GLY A 773 17.69 -17.21 14.79
N MET A 774 17.59 -17.59 16.07
CA MET A 774 17.79 -18.97 16.51
C MET A 774 16.50 -19.77 16.54
N VAL A 775 16.65 -21.10 16.48
CA VAL A 775 15.58 -22.08 16.65
C VAL A 775 15.89 -22.94 17.87
N ALA A 776 14.89 -23.17 18.72
CA ALA A 776 14.97 -24.08 19.84
C ALA A 776 13.80 -25.07 19.83
N ASN A 777 14.05 -26.30 20.28
CA ASN A 777 13.02 -27.32 20.45
C ASN A 777 12.77 -27.52 21.95
N TYR A 778 11.49 -27.61 22.31
CA TYR A 778 11.02 -27.86 23.66
C TYR A 778 10.17 -29.12 23.68
N ASP A 779 10.27 -29.90 24.75
CA ASP A 779 9.36 -31.01 24.96
C ASP A 779 7.97 -30.46 25.33
N TRP A 780 6.90 -31.11 24.85
CA TRP A 780 5.51 -30.67 25.08
C TRP A 780 5.23 -30.36 26.55
N VAL A 781 5.68 -31.25 27.43
CA VAL A 781 5.42 -31.21 28.88
C VAL A 781 6.09 -30.03 29.60
N ASP A 782 7.10 -29.41 28.99
CA ASP A 782 7.77 -28.24 29.55
C ASP A 782 6.97 -26.96 29.32
N LEU A 783 6.13 -26.94 28.27
CA LEU A 783 5.35 -25.76 27.87
C LEU A 783 3.87 -25.89 28.25
N PHE A 784 3.33 -27.11 28.18
CA PHE A 784 1.88 -27.37 28.28
C PHE A 784 1.60 -28.59 29.17
N PRO A 785 0.39 -28.67 29.77
CA PRO A 785 -0.06 -29.90 30.42
C PRO A 785 -0.08 -31.09 29.43
N SER A 786 0.19 -32.30 29.91
CA SER A 786 0.19 -33.49 29.06
C SER A 786 -1.18 -33.71 28.40
N VAL A 787 -1.18 -34.20 27.16
CA VAL A 787 -2.42 -34.50 26.41
C VAL A 787 -3.33 -35.46 27.18
N ALA A 788 -2.75 -36.42 27.91
CA ALA A 788 -3.50 -37.33 28.77
C ALA A 788 -4.21 -36.61 29.93
N SER A 789 -3.53 -35.66 30.60
CA SER A 789 -4.11 -34.85 31.67
C SER A 789 -5.24 -33.94 31.16
N LEU A 790 -5.05 -33.33 29.99
CA LEU A 790 -6.09 -32.51 29.36
C LEU A 790 -7.31 -33.36 28.97
N SER A 791 -7.08 -34.54 28.37
CA SER A 791 -8.15 -35.49 28.02
C SER A 791 -8.92 -35.99 29.24
N GLN A 792 -8.23 -36.26 30.35
CA GLN A 792 -8.84 -36.60 31.63
C GLN A 792 -9.70 -35.44 32.16
N THR A 793 -9.16 -34.22 32.17
CA THR A 793 -9.88 -33.01 32.63
C THR A 793 -11.18 -32.82 31.84
N ALA A 794 -11.12 -32.97 30.52
CA ALA A 794 -12.31 -32.83 29.68
C ALA A 794 -13.35 -33.94 29.96
N THR A 795 -12.89 -35.16 30.26
CA THR A 795 -13.74 -36.30 30.63
C THR A 795 -14.40 -36.08 32.00
N GLU A 796 -13.66 -35.61 33.00
CA GLU A 796 -14.17 -35.30 34.35
C GLU A 796 -15.22 -34.18 34.31
N ARG A 797 -15.00 -33.17 33.47
CA ARG A 797 -15.97 -32.08 33.22
C ARG A 797 -17.12 -32.49 32.29
N ARG A 798 -17.15 -33.74 31.80
CA ARG A 798 -18.17 -34.28 30.90
C ARG A 798 -18.36 -33.44 29.62
N LEU A 799 -17.27 -32.87 29.11
CA LEU A 799 -17.28 -32.07 27.89
C LEU A 799 -17.24 -33.00 26.66
N THR A 800 -18.09 -32.71 25.67
CA THR A 800 -18.12 -33.43 24.39
C THR A 800 -17.46 -32.57 23.32
N PHE A 801 -16.47 -33.13 22.63
CA PHE A 801 -15.65 -32.49 21.58
C PHE A 801 -14.88 -33.57 20.81
N ASP A 802 -14.47 -33.27 19.57
CA ASP A 802 -13.67 -34.16 18.72
C ASP A 802 -12.38 -33.50 18.22
N GLU A 803 -12.44 -32.19 17.96
CA GLU A 803 -11.29 -31.32 17.63
C GLU A 803 -10.97 -30.36 18.78
N TRP A 804 -9.68 -30.07 18.93
CA TRP A 804 -9.13 -29.20 19.97
C TRP A 804 -7.72 -28.76 19.56
N TRP A 805 -7.28 -27.62 20.09
CA TRP A 805 -6.02 -26.99 19.73
C TRP A 805 -5.49 -26.11 20.86
N VAL A 806 -4.24 -25.70 20.74
CA VAL A 806 -3.59 -24.72 21.62
C VAL A 806 -3.38 -23.43 20.84
N ASP A 807 -4.06 -22.36 21.24
CA ASP A 807 -3.77 -21.00 20.79
C ASP A 807 -2.65 -20.44 21.68
N ILE A 808 -1.61 -19.86 21.07
CA ILE A 808 -0.48 -19.25 21.76
C ILE A 808 -0.33 -17.82 21.27
N THR A 809 -0.22 -16.86 22.18
CA THR A 809 -0.03 -15.44 21.90
C THR A 809 1.26 -14.96 22.54
N ALA A 810 1.93 -14.01 21.88
CA ALA A 810 3.10 -13.32 22.41
C ALA A 810 2.86 -11.80 22.43
N SER A 811 3.30 -11.18 23.52
CA SER A 811 3.25 -9.73 23.78
C SER A 811 4.52 -9.32 24.53
N PHE A 812 4.82 -8.03 24.60
CA PHE A 812 5.99 -7.56 25.36
C PHE A 812 5.79 -7.70 26.87
N VAL A 813 6.89 -7.92 27.60
CA VAL A 813 6.88 -7.89 29.07
C VAL A 813 6.54 -6.49 29.57
N GLU A 814 7.10 -5.46 28.91
CA GLU A 814 6.94 -4.03 29.24
C GLU A 814 6.40 -3.25 28.03
N ASP A 815 5.76 -2.10 28.31
CA ASP A 815 5.27 -1.21 27.26
C ASP A 815 6.41 -0.72 26.38
N GLN A 816 6.18 -0.71 25.07
CA GLN A 816 7.05 -0.14 24.06
C GLN A 816 6.51 1.23 23.64
N LEU A 817 7.34 2.07 23.02
CA LEU A 817 6.90 3.38 22.52
C LEU A 817 5.69 3.30 21.59
N TRP A 818 5.58 2.22 20.81
CA TRP A 818 4.55 2.02 19.79
C TRP A 818 3.53 0.92 20.13
N ALA A 819 3.66 0.24 21.27
CA ALA A 819 2.78 -0.87 21.64
C ALA A 819 2.71 -1.01 23.16
N ASP A 820 1.50 -1.10 23.70
CA ASP A 820 1.33 -1.50 25.09
C ASP A 820 1.70 -2.99 25.30
N SER A 821 1.99 -3.36 26.54
CA SER A 821 2.36 -4.72 26.91
C SER A 821 1.22 -5.75 26.80
N GLN A 822 0.00 -5.37 26.43
CA GLN A 822 -1.13 -6.28 26.17
C GLN A 822 -1.28 -6.59 24.68
N MET A 823 -0.70 -5.77 23.82
CA MET A 823 -0.77 -5.91 22.38
C MET A 823 -0.13 -7.22 21.90
N ILE A 824 -0.89 -7.99 21.12
CA ILE A 824 -0.43 -9.25 20.53
C ILE A 824 0.37 -8.95 19.25
N ILE A 825 1.66 -9.31 19.28
CA ILE A 825 2.58 -9.17 18.14
C ILE A 825 2.71 -10.46 17.31
N ALA A 826 2.44 -11.61 17.93
CA ALA A 826 2.42 -12.91 17.25
C ALA A 826 1.34 -13.81 17.86
N LYS A 827 0.67 -14.60 17.01
CA LYS A 827 -0.27 -15.63 17.44
C LYS A 827 -0.02 -16.90 16.64
N CYS A 828 -0.01 -18.06 17.28
CA CYS A 828 0.18 -19.38 16.66
C CYS A 828 -0.91 -20.33 17.15
N GLN A 829 -1.24 -21.35 16.34
CA GLN A 829 -2.20 -22.38 16.71
C GLN A 829 -1.57 -23.77 16.48
N LEU A 830 -1.58 -24.62 17.51
CA LEU A 830 -1.10 -25.99 17.45
C LEU A 830 -2.27 -26.96 17.55
N MET A 831 -2.49 -27.77 16.50
CA MET A 831 -3.57 -28.77 16.49
C MET A 831 -3.22 -29.98 17.36
N LEU A 832 -4.18 -30.44 18.17
CA LEU A 832 -4.03 -31.65 18.99
C LEU A 832 -4.60 -32.90 18.30
N PRO A 833 -4.15 -34.11 18.68
CA PRO A 833 -4.68 -35.36 18.13
C PRO A 833 -6.19 -35.46 18.33
N LYS A 834 -6.94 -35.77 17.28
CA LYS A 834 -8.41 -35.87 17.34
C LYS A 834 -8.85 -36.95 18.33
N ARG A 835 -9.95 -36.69 19.04
CA ARG A 835 -10.65 -37.70 19.83
C ARG A 835 -11.73 -38.31 18.95
N VAL A 836 -11.70 -39.63 18.75
CA VAL A 836 -12.81 -40.32 18.08
C VAL A 836 -13.85 -40.64 19.14
N THR A 837 -14.88 -39.80 19.26
CA THR A 837 -16.01 -40.09 20.12
C THR A 837 -16.92 -41.10 19.41
N SER A 838 -17.20 -42.25 20.04
CA SER A 838 -18.16 -43.20 19.49
C SER A 838 -19.56 -42.58 19.52
N VAL A 839 -20.07 -42.19 18.35
CA VAL A 839 -21.45 -41.72 18.22
C VAL A 839 -22.37 -42.90 18.56
N SER A 840 -23.14 -42.79 19.65
CA SER A 840 -24.11 -43.82 20.02
C SER A 840 -25.11 -44.03 18.89
N LYS A 841 -25.28 -45.27 18.41
CA LYS A 841 -26.33 -45.60 17.45
C LYS A 841 -27.67 -45.20 18.07
N GLU A 842 -28.36 -44.23 17.46
CA GLU A 842 -29.73 -43.91 17.87
C GLU A 842 -30.61 -45.16 17.75
N PRO A 843 -31.60 -45.33 18.63
CA PRO A 843 -32.67 -46.29 18.37
C PRO A 843 -33.27 -46.00 16.99
N ARG A 844 -33.55 -47.06 16.21
CA ARG A 844 -34.23 -46.92 14.90
C ARG A 844 -35.56 -46.20 15.14
N LEU A 845 -35.58 -44.90 14.85
CA LEU A 845 -36.76 -44.08 15.06
C LEU A 845 -37.83 -44.45 14.04
N GLU A 846 -39.02 -44.77 14.54
CA GLU A 846 -40.14 -45.25 13.73
C GLU A 846 -40.87 -44.14 12.96
N SER A 847 -40.37 -42.90 12.97
CA SER A 847 -41.01 -41.76 12.29
C SER A 847 -41.22 -42.07 10.79
N ARG A 848 -42.45 -41.88 10.32
CA ARG A 848 -42.84 -42.08 8.92
C ARG A 848 -42.77 -40.76 8.18
N VAL A 849 -42.07 -40.73 7.05
CA VAL A 849 -42.06 -39.57 6.14
C VAL A 849 -43.42 -39.48 5.46
N ARG A 850 -44.08 -38.32 5.56
CA ARG A 850 -45.34 -38.02 4.86
C ARG A 850 -45.03 -37.20 3.63
N VAL A 851 -45.58 -37.61 2.49
CA VAL A 851 -45.37 -36.93 1.21
C VAL A 851 -46.74 -36.53 0.66
N GLU A 852 -46.94 -35.23 0.44
CA GLU A 852 -48.14 -34.69 -0.15
C GLU A 852 -47.82 -34.03 -1.50
N ARG A 853 -48.48 -34.50 -2.55
CA ARG A 853 -48.25 -34.01 -3.91
C ARG A 853 -49.42 -33.13 -4.36
N GLY A 854 -49.18 -31.83 -4.44
CA GLY A 854 -50.07 -30.86 -5.06
C GLY A 854 -49.79 -30.67 -6.55
N CYS A 855 -50.46 -29.69 -7.18
CA CYS A 855 -50.31 -29.39 -8.60
C CYS A 855 -48.93 -28.81 -8.96
N ASN A 856 -48.39 -27.92 -8.12
CA ASN A 856 -47.08 -27.27 -8.32
C ASN A 856 -46.11 -27.48 -7.15
N ARG A 857 -46.56 -28.07 -6.04
CA ARG A 857 -45.76 -28.23 -4.82
C ARG A 857 -45.75 -29.69 -4.37
N LEU A 858 -44.61 -30.14 -3.88
CA LEU A 858 -44.39 -31.43 -3.24
C LEU A 858 -43.92 -31.18 -1.81
N THR A 859 -44.79 -31.42 -0.84
CA THR A 859 -44.49 -31.24 0.59
C THR A 859 -44.04 -32.57 1.18
N VAL A 860 -42.94 -32.53 1.93
CA VAL A 860 -42.35 -33.70 2.58
C VAL A 860 -42.19 -33.38 4.07
N ASP A 861 -43.07 -33.93 4.89
CA ASP A 861 -43.06 -33.74 6.33
C ASP A 861 -42.41 -34.91 7.05
N CYS A 862 -41.54 -34.61 8.01
CA CYS A 862 -40.99 -35.59 8.93
C CYS A 862 -40.68 -34.93 10.27
N ARG A 863 -41.37 -35.35 11.34
CA ARG A 863 -41.29 -34.74 12.68
C ARG A 863 -41.63 -33.24 12.63
N ASP A 864 -40.72 -32.41 13.11
CA ASP A 864 -40.84 -30.95 13.19
C ASP A 864 -40.41 -30.26 11.88
N SER A 865 -39.92 -31.01 10.89
CA SER A 865 -39.41 -30.48 9.62
C SER A 865 -40.42 -30.67 8.49
N SER A 866 -40.61 -29.62 7.69
CA SER A 866 -41.37 -29.65 6.43
C SER A 866 -40.52 -29.08 5.29
N TYR A 867 -40.32 -29.88 4.24
CA TYR A 867 -39.60 -29.47 3.04
C TYR A 867 -40.56 -29.37 1.85
N ILE A 868 -40.61 -28.21 1.22
CA ILE A 868 -41.53 -27.93 0.11
C ILE A 868 -40.70 -27.79 -1.16
N PHE A 869 -40.94 -28.65 -2.14
CA PHE A 869 -40.27 -28.60 -3.45
C PHE A 869 -41.24 -28.18 -4.54
N ASP A 870 -40.75 -27.45 -5.54
CA ASP A 870 -41.50 -27.19 -6.77
C ASP A 870 -41.48 -28.45 -7.66
N THR A 871 -42.65 -28.90 -8.11
CA THR A 871 -42.75 -30.18 -8.84
C THR A 871 -42.15 -30.13 -10.24
N ALA A 872 -42.05 -28.95 -10.85
CA ALA A 872 -41.56 -28.78 -12.23
C ALA A 872 -40.03 -28.65 -12.28
N SER A 873 -39.47 -27.79 -11.43
CA SER A 873 -38.03 -27.49 -11.35
C SER A 873 -37.28 -28.41 -10.38
N GLY A 874 -37.97 -29.03 -9.43
CA GLY A 874 -37.35 -29.80 -8.35
C GLY A 874 -36.60 -28.96 -7.32
N SER A 875 -36.73 -27.63 -7.37
CA SER A 875 -36.07 -26.72 -6.44
C SER A 875 -36.76 -26.74 -5.08
N LEU A 876 -35.98 -26.60 -4.00
CA LEU A 876 -36.48 -26.38 -2.64
C LEU A 876 -37.07 -24.96 -2.57
N VAL A 877 -38.39 -24.89 -2.45
CA VAL A 877 -39.12 -23.64 -2.33
C VAL A 877 -39.09 -23.17 -0.88
N GLU A 878 -39.14 -24.07 0.08
CA GLU A 878 -39.23 -23.66 1.48
C GLU A 878 -38.78 -24.80 2.40
N PHE A 879 -38.08 -24.45 3.49
CA PHE A 879 -37.84 -25.34 4.61
C PHE A 879 -38.40 -24.70 5.88
N GLN A 880 -39.31 -25.41 6.55
CA GLN A 880 -39.86 -25.00 7.84
C GLN A 880 -39.42 -25.96 8.94
N PHE A 881 -39.11 -25.41 10.11
CA PHE A 881 -38.85 -26.16 11.34
C PHE A 881 -39.75 -25.63 12.45
N ARG A 882 -40.56 -26.50 13.05
CA ARG A 882 -41.58 -26.14 14.07
C ARG A 882 -42.51 -25.00 13.65
N GLY A 883 -42.82 -24.93 12.35
CA GLY A 883 -43.68 -23.92 11.74
C GLY A 883 -43.01 -22.58 11.43
N GLU A 884 -41.72 -22.42 11.74
CA GLU A 884 -40.92 -21.25 11.36
C GLU A 884 -40.16 -21.53 10.05
N THR A 885 -40.25 -20.61 9.09
CA THR A 885 -39.49 -20.71 7.83
C THR A 885 -38.02 -20.42 8.08
N LEU A 886 -37.14 -21.35 7.69
CA LEU A 886 -35.69 -21.23 7.85
C LEU A 886 -34.95 -21.02 6.52
N ILE A 887 -35.54 -21.46 5.40
CA ILE A 887 -35.03 -21.21 4.05
C ILE A 887 -36.23 -20.80 3.16
N ASP A 888 -36.09 -19.67 2.46
CA ASP A 888 -37.09 -19.08 1.56
C ASP A 888 -36.98 -19.59 0.11
N SER A 889 -35.80 -20.04 -0.31
CA SER A 889 -35.57 -20.66 -1.61
C SER A 889 -34.18 -21.30 -1.71
N GLY A 890 -34.04 -22.30 -2.59
CA GLY A 890 -32.77 -22.96 -2.90
C GLY A 890 -32.98 -24.35 -3.48
N LEU A 891 -31.98 -25.22 -3.55
CA LEU A 891 -30.61 -24.86 -3.80
C LEU A 891 -30.50 -24.37 -5.26
N ALA A 892 -29.94 -23.19 -5.46
CA ALA A 892 -29.57 -22.72 -6.79
C ALA A 892 -28.08 -23.03 -7.06
N PRO A 893 -27.70 -23.45 -8.28
CA PRO A 893 -26.29 -23.62 -8.63
C PRO A 893 -25.56 -22.27 -8.58
N CYS A 894 -24.39 -22.23 -7.95
CA CYS A 894 -23.56 -21.03 -7.87
C CYS A 894 -22.18 -21.34 -8.48
N LEU A 895 -21.93 -20.79 -9.67
CA LEU A 895 -20.69 -20.99 -10.46
C LEU A 895 -19.99 -19.67 -10.80
N TRP A 896 -20.42 -18.57 -10.18
CA TRP A 896 -19.95 -17.23 -10.45
C TRP A 896 -19.84 -16.42 -9.15
N ARG A 897 -18.98 -15.40 -9.14
CA ARG A 897 -18.82 -14.44 -8.05
C ARG A 897 -18.79 -13.03 -8.61
N ALA A 898 -19.17 -12.03 -7.81
CA ALA A 898 -18.94 -10.64 -8.16
C ALA A 898 -17.43 -10.37 -8.34
N PRO A 899 -16.95 -9.95 -9.53
CA PRO A 899 -15.52 -9.87 -9.79
C PRO A 899 -14.80 -8.90 -8.84
N THR A 900 -13.66 -9.31 -8.29
CA THR A 900 -12.73 -8.40 -7.62
C THR A 900 -11.95 -7.56 -8.63
N ASP A 901 -11.20 -6.57 -8.18
CA ASP A 901 -10.31 -5.80 -9.07
C ASP A 901 -9.29 -6.70 -9.80
N ASN A 902 -8.73 -7.70 -9.11
CA ASN A 902 -7.85 -8.71 -9.71
C ASN A 902 -8.56 -9.55 -10.79
N ASP A 903 -9.84 -9.88 -10.58
CA ASP A 903 -10.61 -10.61 -11.58
C ASP A 903 -10.88 -9.75 -12.82
N ASN A 904 -11.11 -8.45 -12.62
CA ASN A 904 -11.39 -7.48 -13.68
C ASN A 904 -10.15 -7.18 -14.53
N GLY A 905 -9.01 -6.87 -13.89
CA GLY A 905 -7.70 -6.76 -14.52
C GLY A 905 -7.55 -5.76 -15.68
N GLY A 906 -8.58 -4.96 -16.00
CA GLY A 906 -8.59 -4.01 -17.12
C GLY A 906 -8.40 -4.61 -18.53
N SER A 907 -8.22 -5.92 -18.69
CA SER A 907 -7.80 -6.55 -19.96
C SER A 907 -8.77 -7.62 -20.47
N ILE A 908 -8.74 -7.88 -21.79
CA ILE A 908 -9.54 -8.94 -22.44
C ILE A 908 -9.16 -10.36 -21.97
N PHE A 909 -8.01 -10.51 -21.32
CA PHE A 909 -7.50 -11.79 -20.81
C PHE A 909 -7.88 -12.03 -19.34
N SER A 910 -8.54 -11.07 -18.70
CA SER A 910 -8.91 -11.14 -17.29
C SER A 910 -9.85 -12.30 -16.96
N PHE A 911 -9.92 -12.67 -15.68
CA PHE A 911 -10.84 -13.72 -15.24
C PHE A 911 -12.29 -13.33 -15.54
N ALA A 912 -12.71 -12.11 -15.19
CA ALA A 912 -14.05 -11.60 -15.42
C ALA A 912 -14.45 -11.64 -16.91
N ALA A 913 -13.57 -11.20 -17.82
CA ALA A 913 -13.83 -11.23 -19.25
C ALA A 913 -14.02 -12.67 -19.77
N ARG A 914 -13.18 -13.61 -19.33
CA ARG A 914 -13.28 -15.03 -19.72
C ARG A 914 -14.53 -15.69 -19.13
N TRP A 915 -14.92 -15.35 -17.90
CA TRP A 915 -16.14 -15.86 -17.26
C TRP A 915 -17.39 -15.34 -17.96
N ALA A 916 -17.42 -14.05 -18.32
CA ALA A 916 -18.49 -13.46 -19.10
C ALA A 916 -18.59 -14.11 -20.50
N HIS A 917 -17.46 -14.33 -21.17
CA HIS A 917 -17.43 -15.03 -22.46
C HIS A 917 -17.91 -16.49 -22.35
N ALA A 918 -17.57 -17.17 -21.25
CA ALA A 918 -18.06 -18.52 -20.94
C ALA A 918 -19.57 -18.52 -20.62
N GLY A 919 -20.14 -17.38 -20.22
CA GLY A 919 -21.54 -17.22 -19.83
C GLY A 919 -21.81 -17.61 -18.38
N LEU A 920 -20.80 -17.60 -17.52
CA LEU A 920 -20.93 -17.96 -16.10
C LEU A 920 -21.75 -16.94 -15.31
N ASN A 921 -21.73 -15.67 -15.74
CA ASN A 921 -22.50 -14.58 -15.13
C ASN A 921 -23.97 -14.53 -15.57
N LYS A 922 -24.41 -15.46 -16.43
CA LYS A 922 -25.77 -15.52 -16.99
C LYS A 922 -26.16 -16.97 -17.21
N LEU A 923 -26.35 -17.73 -16.13
CA LEU A 923 -26.71 -19.14 -16.22
C LEU A 923 -28.22 -19.31 -16.12
N ASP A 924 -28.83 -19.82 -17.20
CA ASP A 924 -30.23 -20.21 -17.22
C ASP A 924 -30.39 -21.72 -17.11
N GLU A 925 -31.51 -22.14 -16.50
CA GLU A 925 -31.99 -23.52 -16.51
C GLU A 925 -32.87 -23.74 -17.75
N TYR A 926 -32.51 -24.69 -18.62
CA TYR A 926 -33.32 -24.93 -19.83
C TYR A 926 -33.72 -26.38 -20.06
N LYS A 927 -33.20 -27.32 -19.27
CA LYS A 927 -33.68 -28.70 -19.23
C LYS A 927 -33.63 -29.21 -17.81
N THR A 928 -34.78 -29.66 -17.32
CA THR A 928 -34.93 -30.20 -15.97
C THR A 928 -35.65 -31.54 -16.03
N SER A 929 -35.17 -32.51 -15.26
CA SER A 929 -35.88 -33.77 -15.03
C SER A 929 -35.87 -34.10 -13.55
N THR A 930 -37.04 -34.46 -13.02
CA THR A 930 -37.23 -34.81 -11.61
C THR A 930 -37.77 -36.23 -11.49
N SER A 931 -37.31 -36.96 -10.47
CA SER A 931 -37.89 -38.25 -10.10
C SER A 931 -37.83 -38.43 -8.59
N SER A 932 -38.91 -38.93 -7.98
CA SER A 932 -39.01 -39.09 -6.53
C SER A 932 -39.43 -40.51 -6.16
N ARG A 933 -38.90 -41.03 -5.06
CA ARG A 933 -39.27 -42.34 -4.51
C ARG A 933 -39.09 -42.37 -2.99
N ILE A 934 -39.73 -43.32 -2.32
CA ILE A 934 -39.35 -43.73 -0.97
C ILE A 934 -38.38 -44.91 -1.14
N ASN A 935 -37.21 -44.86 -0.51
CA ASN A 935 -36.23 -45.93 -0.58
C ASN A 935 -36.56 -47.08 0.40
N GLU A 936 -35.79 -48.16 0.34
CA GLU A 936 -35.97 -49.35 1.19
C GLU A 936 -35.79 -49.08 2.70
N HIS A 937 -35.14 -47.97 3.06
CA HIS A 937 -34.96 -47.52 4.44
C HIS A 937 -36.07 -46.58 4.95
N GLY A 938 -37.08 -46.29 4.12
CA GLY A 938 -38.20 -45.42 4.47
C GLY A 938 -37.90 -43.92 4.42
N CYS A 939 -36.79 -43.52 3.79
CA CYS A 939 -36.46 -42.12 3.52
C CYS A 939 -37.05 -41.68 2.18
N PHE A 940 -37.45 -40.40 2.07
CA PHE A 940 -37.86 -39.83 0.80
C PHE A 940 -36.65 -39.36 0.01
N GLN A 941 -36.57 -39.72 -1.27
CA GLN A 941 -35.51 -39.31 -2.19
C GLN A 941 -36.11 -38.56 -3.38
N LEU A 942 -35.57 -37.38 -3.69
CA LEU A 942 -35.84 -36.61 -4.90
C LEU A 942 -34.53 -36.42 -5.68
N LEU A 943 -34.51 -36.91 -6.91
CA LEU A 943 -33.43 -36.71 -7.88
C LEU A 943 -33.83 -35.63 -8.86
N VAL A 944 -32.97 -34.63 -9.00
CA VAL A 944 -33.14 -33.49 -9.90
C VAL A 944 -31.92 -33.41 -10.79
N GLN A 945 -32.11 -33.35 -12.10
CA GLN A 945 -31.03 -33.11 -13.05
C GLN A 945 -31.36 -31.85 -13.86
N LYS A 946 -30.44 -30.88 -13.82
CA LYS A 946 -30.55 -29.58 -14.49
C LYS A 946 -29.40 -29.42 -15.49
N SER A 947 -29.71 -28.94 -16.71
CA SER A 947 -28.71 -28.46 -17.66
C SER A 947 -28.66 -26.94 -17.62
N LEU A 948 -27.46 -26.41 -17.35
CA LEU A 948 -27.18 -25.00 -17.11
C LEU A 948 -26.35 -24.41 -18.24
N GLY A 949 -26.70 -23.21 -18.66
CA GLY A 949 -25.91 -22.45 -19.63
C GLY A 949 -26.59 -21.14 -20.03
N PRO A 950 -25.86 -20.23 -20.70
CA PRO A 950 -26.41 -18.91 -21.08
C PRO A 950 -27.44 -18.98 -22.20
N THR A 951 -27.48 -20.09 -22.94
CA THR A 951 -28.51 -20.37 -23.94
C THR A 951 -28.71 -21.88 -24.04
N LYS A 952 -29.84 -22.30 -24.60
CA LYS A 952 -30.13 -23.73 -24.88
C LYS A 952 -29.06 -24.45 -25.72
N ARG A 953 -28.22 -23.71 -26.46
CA ARG A 953 -27.19 -24.26 -27.36
C ARG A 953 -25.81 -24.39 -26.71
N LYS A 954 -25.58 -23.73 -25.57
CA LYS A 954 -24.26 -23.69 -24.89
C LYS A 954 -24.39 -24.27 -23.49
N LEU A 955 -24.12 -25.57 -23.36
CA LEU A 955 -24.05 -26.24 -22.07
C LEU A 955 -22.78 -25.79 -21.33
N VAL A 956 -22.94 -25.36 -20.09
CA VAL A 956 -21.85 -25.06 -19.15
C VAL A 956 -21.70 -26.21 -18.15
N CYS A 957 -22.81 -26.62 -17.52
CA CYS A 957 -22.80 -27.63 -16.47
C CYS A 957 -24.08 -28.47 -16.54
N THR A 958 -23.97 -29.76 -16.28
CA THR A 958 -25.12 -30.58 -15.86
C THR A 958 -25.00 -30.82 -14.37
N LEU A 959 -25.96 -30.30 -13.60
CA LEU A 959 -26.04 -30.49 -12.16
C LEU A 959 -27.03 -31.61 -11.85
N CYS A 960 -26.57 -32.65 -11.16
CA CYS A 960 -27.41 -33.70 -10.58
C CYS A 960 -27.49 -33.50 -9.06
N THR A 961 -28.67 -33.17 -8.55
CA THR A 961 -28.92 -33.00 -7.12
C THR A 961 -29.79 -34.14 -6.60
N ARG A 962 -29.35 -34.78 -5.52
CA ARG A 962 -30.11 -35.77 -4.77
C ARG A 962 -30.44 -35.17 -3.41
N TYR A 963 -31.74 -35.01 -3.16
CA TYR A 963 -32.31 -34.67 -1.87
C TYR A 963 -32.77 -35.95 -1.18
N THR A 964 -32.35 -36.19 0.06
CA THR A 964 -32.84 -37.29 0.89
C THR A 964 -33.38 -36.74 2.20
N VAL A 965 -34.70 -36.77 2.38
CA VAL A 965 -35.33 -36.47 3.67
C VAL A 965 -35.29 -37.74 4.51
N THR A 966 -34.47 -37.69 5.55
CA THR A 966 -34.22 -38.80 6.47
C THR A 966 -35.35 -38.94 7.50
N ARG A 967 -35.41 -40.10 8.18
CA ARG A 967 -36.41 -40.36 9.24
C ARG A 967 -36.17 -39.57 10.53
N CYS A 968 -35.04 -38.87 10.64
CA CYS A 968 -34.80 -37.91 11.71
C CYS A 968 -35.25 -36.48 11.37
N GLY A 969 -35.77 -36.24 10.16
CA GLY A 969 -36.26 -34.92 9.74
C GLY A 969 -35.16 -34.01 9.19
N HIS A 970 -33.99 -34.54 8.85
CA HIS A 970 -32.89 -33.79 8.20
C HIS A 970 -32.91 -34.03 6.69
N LEU A 971 -32.42 -33.03 5.95
CA LEU A 971 -32.27 -33.09 4.50
C LEU A 971 -30.80 -33.28 4.14
N GLU A 972 -30.45 -34.48 3.69
CA GLU A 972 -29.16 -34.74 3.06
C GLU A 972 -29.21 -34.31 1.60
N VAL A 973 -28.20 -33.56 1.18
CA VAL A 973 -28.05 -33.06 -0.18
C VAL A 973 -26.75 -33.60 -0.76
N LYS A 974 -26.82 -34.22 -1.93
CA LYS A 974 -25.64 -34.51 -2.76
C LYS A 974 -25.79 -33.86 -4.13
N CYS A 975 -24.87 -32.96 -4.45
CA CYS A 975 -24.74 -32.32 -5.76
C CYS A 975 -23.55 -32.92 -6.52
N THR A 976 -23.77 -33.30 -7.78
CA THR A 976 -22.71 -33.71 -8.71
C THR A 976 -22.74 -32.77 -9.91
N PHE A 977 -21.69 -31.97 -10.06
CA PHE A 977 -21.49 -31.02 -11.15
C PHE A 977 -20.68 -31.67 -12.27
N ASN A 978 -21.25 -31.79 -13.46
CA ASN A 978 -20.56 -32.29 -14.65
C ASN A 978 -20.34 -31.14 -15.64
N PHE A 979 -19.09 -30.71 -15.79
CA PHE A 979 -18.74 -29.52 -16.55
C PHE A 979 -18.48 -29.81 -18.04
N ALA A 980 -18.88 -28.86 -18.88
CA ALA A 980 -18.50 -28.86 -20.29
C ALA A 980 -16.98 -28.70 -20.46
N ARG A 981 -16.44 -29.19 -21.59
CA ARG A 981 -15.01 -29.05 -21.89
C ARG A 981 -14.66 -27.60 -22.22
N ASN A 982 -13.40 -27.22 -21.99
CA ASN A 982 -12.80 -25.94 -22.38
C ASN A 982 -13.42 -24.71 -21.68
N LEU A 983 -13.95 -24.87 -20.47
CA LEU A 983 -14.28 -23.72 -19.62
C LEU A 983 -13.00 -23.06 -19.08
N PRO A 984 -12.98 -21.75 -18.81
CA PRO A 984 -11.94 -21.15 -17.99
C PRO A 984 -12.01 -21.72 -16.56
N PRO A 985 -10.96 -21.55 -15.74
CA PRO A 985 -11.05 -21.87 -14.32
C PRO A 985 -12.26 -21.19 -13.70
N LEU A 986 -13.03 -21.94 -12.92
CA LEU A 986 -14.30 -21.50 -12.37
C LEU A 986 -14.07 -20.66 -11.11
N PRO A 987 -14.80 -19.54 -10.94
CA PRO A 987 -14.70 -18.69 -9.76
C PRO A 987 -15.07 -19.44 -8.47
N ARG A 988 -16.13 -20.25 -8.55
CA ARG A 988 -16.60 -21.10 -7.45
C ARG A 988 -17.39 -22.30 -7.99
N ILE A 989 -17.53 -23.31 -7.15
CA ILE A 989 -18.31 -24.52 -7.41
C ILE A 989 -19.12 -24.80 -6.14
N GLY A 990 -20.38 -24.42 -6.15
CA GLY A 990 -21.23 -24.50 -4.97
C GLY A 990 -22.71 -24.35 -5.28
N VAL A 991 -23.46 -24.12 -4.22
CA VAL A 991 -24.88 -23.80 -4.27
C VAL A 991 -25.18 -22.58 -3.41
N SER A 992 -26.25 -21.87 -3.72
CA SER A 992 -26.79 -20.80 -2.89
C SER A 992 -28.19 -21.12 -2.36
N VAL A 993 -28.49 -20.56 -1.20
CA VAL A 993 -29.82 -20.54 -0.57
C VAL A 993 -30.14 -19.14 -0.10
N THR A 994 -31.42 -18.82 -0.05
CA THR A 994 -31.90 -17.57 0.56
C THR A 994 -32.61 -17.87 1.86
N CYS A 995 -32.25 -17.18 2.93
CA CYS A 995 -32.88 -17.30 4.25
C CYS A 995 -33.66 -16.02 4.60
N PRO A 996 -34.74 -16.11 5.41
CA PRO A 996 -35.42 -14.92 5.90
C PRO A 996 -34.48 -13.94 6.58
N LYS A 997 -34.66 -12.64 6.32
CA LYS A 997 -33.80 -11.58 6.88
C LYS A 997 -33.72 -11.54 8.41
N GLN A 998 -34.70 -12.15 9.09
CA GLN A 998 -34.73 -12.28 10.55
C GLN A 998 -33.61 -13.21 11.06
N LEU A 999 -33.14 -14.16 10.25
CA LEU A 999 -32.06 -15.09 10.58
C LEU A 999 -30.67 -14.45 10.42
N HIS A 1000 -30.48 -13.28 11.03
CA HIS A 1000 -29.31 -12.44 10.84
C HIS A 1000 -28.11 -12.81 11.73
N GLN A 1001 -28.28 -13.70 12.71
CA GLN A 1001 -27.19 -14.18 13.56
C GLN A 1001 -26.53 -15.40 12.90
N VAL A 1002 -25.22 -15.35 12.76
CA VAL A 1002 -24.41 -16.37 12.10
C VAL A 1002 -23.41 -16.94 13.10
N GLU A 1003 -23.39 -18.26 13.26
CA GLU A 1003 -22.32 -18.97 13.97
C GLU A 1003 -21.67 -20.00 13.04
N TRP A 1004 -20.37 -20.22 13.19
CA TRP A 1004 -19.68 -21.26 12.43
C TRP A 1004 -18.50 -21.84 13.20
N LEU A 1005 -18.18 -23.10 12.88
CA LEU A 1005 -16.90 -23.73 13.23
C LEU A 1005 -16.05 -23.83 11.97
N GLY A 1006 -14.97 -23.06 11.88
CA GLY A 1006 -14.16 -22.95 10.68
C GLY A 1006 -12.99 -22.00 10.85
N LEU A 1007 -12.44 -21.50 9.75
CA LEU A 1007 -11.38 -20.47 9.80
C LEU A 1007 -12.01 -19.08 9.99
N GLY A 1008 -11.43 -18.27 10.89
CA GLY A 1008 -11.92 -16.93 11.17
C GLY A 1008 -11.05 -16.14 12.17
N PRO A 1009 -11.56 -15.04 12.73
CA PRO A 1009 -12.92 -14.50 12.52
C PRO A 1009 -13.10 -13.72 11.21
N HIS A 1010 -12.01 -13.18 10.64
CA HIS A 1010 -12.02 -12.33 9.46
C HIS A 1010 -12.14 -13.11 8.14
N GLU A 1011 -12.42 -12.36 7.07
CA GLU A 1011 -12.53 -12.86 5.70
C GLU A 1011 -11.26 -13.56 5.21
N ASN A 1012 -11.43 -14.76 4.68
CA ASN A 1012 -10.33 -15.58 4.17
C ASN A 1012 -10.73 -16.39 2.93
N TYR A 1013 -9.76 -16.56 2.03
CA TYR A 1013 -9.90 -17.25 0.74
C TYR A 1013 -8.83 -18.34 0.59
N LEU A 1014 -8.97 -19.17 -0.44
CA LEU A 1014 -8.15 -20.35 -0.65
C LEU A 1014 -6.63 -20.07 -0.58
N ASP A 1015 -6.19 -18.92 -1.09
CA ASP A 1015 -4.81 -18.44 -1.15
C ASP A 1015 -4.47 -17.30 -0.18
N ARG A 1016 -5.41 -16.90 0.69
CA ARG A 1016 -5.25 -15.88 1.75
C ARG A 1016 -6.01 -16.31 3.02
N LYS A 1017 -5.41 -17.19 3.82
CA LYS A 1017 -6.05 -17.79 5.00
C LYS A 1017 -5.11 -18.18 6.13
N THR A 1018 -3.80 -17.91 6.01
CA THR A 1018 -2.82 -18.37 6.99
C THR A 1018 -2.97 -17.67 8.34
N SER A 1019 -3.49 -16.44 8.33
CA SER A 1019 -3.86 -15.66 9.53
C SER A 1019 -5.19 -16.06 10.17
N ALA A 1020 -6.03 -16.82 9.46
CA ALA A 1020 -7.34 -17.24 9.95
C ALA A 1020 -7.21 -18.57 10.69
N PHE A 1021 -7.55 -18.58 11.98
CA PHE A 1021 -7.40 -19.77 12.82
C PHE A 1021 -8.69 -20.56 12.90
N LEU A 1022 -8.56 -21.84 13.23
CA LEU A 1022 -9.72 -22.66 13.52
C LEU A 1022 -10.35 -22.20 14.83
N GLY A 1023 -11.66 -21.99 14.80
CA GLY A 1023 -12.44 -21.64 15.98
C GLY A 1023 -13.94 -21.71 15.75
N ARG A 1024 -14.69 -21.65 16.84
CA ARG A 1024 -16.13 -21.37 16.83
C ARG A 1024 -16.31 -19.86 16.95
N TYR A 1025 -16.91 -19.26 15.94
CA TYR A 1025 -17.10 -17.81 15.84
C TYR A 1025 -18.58 -17.47 15.68
N GLY A 1026 -18.94 -16.25 16.10
CA GLY A 1026 -20.28 -15.68 15.91
C GLY A 1026 -20.17 -14.26 15.37
N ALA A 1027 -21.08 -13.90 14.48
CA ALA A 1027 -21.21 -12.56 13.89
C ALA A 1027 -22.65 -12.34 13.42
N THR A 1028 -23.03 -11.11 13.13
CA THR A 1028 -24.21 -10.80 12.33
C THR A 1028 -23.86 -10.83 10.84
N VAL A 1029 -24.86 -11.00 9.96
CA VAL A 1029 -24.66 -10.88 8.50
C VAL A 1029 -24.06 -9.53 8.11
N GLU A 1030 -24.34 -8.47 8.87
CA GLU A 1030 -23.76 -7.15 8.64
C GLU A 1030 -22.26 -7.12 8.91
N GLU A 1031 -21.83 -7.71 10.03
CA GLU A 1031 -20.40 -7.76 10.42
C GLU A 1031 -19.57 -8.67 9.51
N LEU A 1032 -20.21 -9.54 8.72
CA LEU A 1032 -19.54 -10.37 7.73
C LEU A 1032 -19.25 -9.63 6.41
N HIS A 1033 -19.93 -8.51 6.15
CA HIS A 1033 -19.71 -7.69 4.95
C HIS A 1033 -18.45 -6.84 5.08
N VAL A 1034 -17.57 -6.89 4.08
CA VAL A 1034 -16.39 -6.03 3.98
C VAL A 1034 -16.69 -4.89 3.02
N PRO A 1035 -16.69 -3.62 3.47
CA PRO A 1035 -17.15 -2.50 2.67
C PRO A 1035 -16.05 -1.94 1.74
N TYR A 1036 -15.44 -2.79 0.91
CA TYR A 1036 -14.47 -2.35 -0.11
C TYR A 1036 -15.03 -1.18 -0.94
N ILE A 1037 -14.26 -0.11 -1.18
CA ILE A 1037 -14.77 1.13 -1.80
C ILE A 1037 -15.53 0.84 -3.09
N VAL A 1038 -14.95 0.01 -3.96
CA VAL A 1038 -15.64 -0.62 -5.09
C VAL A 1038 -16.23 -1.97 -4.63
N PRO A 1039 -17.57 -2.13 -4.62
CA PRO A 1039 -18.19 -3.38 -4.21
C PRO A 1039 -17.74 -4.58 -5.08
N CYS A 1040 -17.43 -5.70 -4.43
CA CYS A 1040 -17.04 -6.95 -5.08
C CYS A 1040 -17.37 -8.15 -4.17
N GLU A 1041 -17.02 -9.38 -4.60
CA GLU A 1041 -17.10 -10.58 -3.74
C GLU A 1041 -16.36 -10.35 -2.42
N ASN A 1042 -17.05 -10.63 -1.31
CA ASN A 1042 -16.52 -10.48 0.03
C ASN A 1042 -17.23 -11.42 1.03
N GLY A 1043 -16.70 -11.53 2.24
CA GLY A 1043 -17.29 -12.23 3.37
C GLY A 1043 -17.01 -13.73 3.43
N ALA A 1044 -16.19 -14.29 2.54
CA ALA A 1044 -15.92 -15.73 2.53
C ALA A 1044 -15.20 -16.23 3.79
N ARG A 1045 -15.52 -17.47 4.21
CA ARG A 1045 -14.85 -18.24 5.27
C ARG A 1045 -14.54 -19.65 4.79
N GLN A 1046 -13.25 -20.00 4.75
CA GLN A 1046 -12.76 -21.30 4.32
C GLN A 1046 -12.76 -22.33 5.46
N GLY A 1047 -12.65 -23.60 5.08
CA GLY A 1047 -12.44 -24.68 6.04
C GLY A 1047 -13.60 -24.85 7.01
N THR A 1048 -14.82 -24.50 6.64
CA THR A 1048 -15.98 -24.58 7.52
C THR A 1048 -16.44 -26.03 7.69
N ARG A 1049 -16.75 -26.38 8.94
CA ARG A 1049 -17.25 -27.69 9.36
C ARG A 1049 -18.77 -27.67 9.42
N TRP A 1050 -19.30 -26.62 10.05
CA TRP A 1050 -20.71 -26.29 10.08
C TRP A 1050 -20.92 -24.77 10.13
N LEU A 1051 -22.08 -24.35 9.66
CA LEU A 1051 -22.61 -22.99 9.66
C LEU A 1051 -24.03 -23.04 10.22
N SER A 1052 -24.40 -22.13 11.11
CA SER A 1052 -25.78 -21.97 11.55
C SER A 1052 -26.24 -20.52 11.44
N LEU A 1053 -27.54 -20.37 11.11
CA LEU A 1053 -28.23 -19.09 11.07
C LEU A 1053 -29.40 -19.10 12.05
N GLY A 1054 -29.49 -18.07 12.89
CA GLY A 1054 -30.53 -17.91 13.91
C GLY A 1054 -31.08 -16.49 13.96
N SER A 1055 -32.12 -16.30 14.76
CA SER A 1055 -32.69 -14.98 15.07
C SER A 1055 -32.60 -14.68 16.56
N SER A 1056 -32.75 -13.42 16.92
CA SER A 1056 -32.86 -13.00 18.33
C SER A 1056 -34.21 -13.34 18.95
N GLU A 1057 -35.22 -13.70 18.15
CA GLU A 1057 -36.61 -13.90 18.57
C GLU A 1057 -36.99 -15.37 18.72
N SER A 1058 -36.18 -16.29 18.17
CA SER A 1058 -36.43 -17.72 18.16
C SER A 1058 -35.19 -18.49 18.56
N THR A 1059 -35.38 -19.63 19.23
CA THR A 1059 -34.30 -20.59 19.51
C THR A 1059 -34.01 -21.50 18.31
N ASN A 1060 -34.86 -21.49 17.28
CA ASN A 1060 -34.66 -22.29 16.08
C ASN A 1060 -33.51 -21.71 15.25
N LYS A 1061 -32.58 -22.57 14.83
CA LYS A 1061 -31.46 -22.27 13.96
C LYS A 1061 -31.49 -23.16 12.72
N CYS A 1062 -31.12 -22.61 11.57
CA CYS A 1062 -30.86 -23.36 10.34
C CYS A 1062 -29.40 -23.81 10.32
N LEU A 1063 -29.14 -25.11 10.40
CA LEU A 1063 -27.81 -25.72 10.39
C LEU A 1063 -27.45 -26.26 9.01
N PHE A 1064 -26.26 -25.91 8.54
CA PHE A 1064 -25.57 -26.50 7.39
C PHE A 1064 -24.30 -27.20 7.89
N THR A 1065 -24.16 -28.49 7.63
CA THR A 1065 -22.97 -29.27 8.05
C THR A 1065 -22.56 -30.28 6.98
N SER A 1066 -21.28 -30.62 6.92
CA SER A 1066 -20.74 -31.54 5.92
C SER A 1066 -19.64 -32.42 6.49
N LYS A 1067 -19.54 -33.63 5.93
CA LYS A 1067 -18.44 -34.57 6.21
C LYS A 1067 -17.10 -34.00 5.73
N GLU A 1068 -17.10 -33.35 4.57
CA GLU A 1068 -15.96 -32.61 4.04
C GLU A 1068 -16.01 -31.14 4.48
N ASN A 1069 -14.86 -30.45 4.48
CA ASN A 1069 -14.85 -29.00 4.69
C ASN A 1069 -15.46 -28.28 3.49
N PHE A 1070 -16.15 -27.17 3.74
CA PHE A 1070 -16.69 -26.30 2.71
C PHE A 1070 -16.33 -24.84 3.00
N SER A 1071 -16.62 -23.94 2.05
CA SER A 1071 -16.55 -22.50 2.28
C SER A 1071 -17.95 -21.92 2.31
N PHE A 1072 -18.16 -20.86 3.07
CA PHE A 1072 -19.41 -20.12 3.02
C PHE A 1072 -19.19 -18.61 2.94
N SER A 1073 -20.22 -17.92 2.45
CA SER A 1073 -20.43 -16.49 2.65
C SER A 1073 -21.91 -16.24 2.95
N ALA A 1074 -22.19 -15.20 3.74
CA ALA A 1074 -23.54 -14.76 4.07
C ALA A 1074 -23.64 -13.26 3.84
N SER A 1075 -24.60 -12.82 3.02
CA SER A 1075 -24.66 -11.43 2.55
C SER A 1075 -26.09 -10.89 2.47
N ASN A 1076 -26.21 -9.59 2.77
CA ASN A 1076 -27.43 -8.80 2.54
C ASN A 1076 -27.56 -8.33 1.09
N PHE A 1077 -26.61 -8.65 0.21
CA PHE A 1077 -26.57 -8.22 -1.18
C PHE A 1077 -26.46 -9.45 -2.10
N THR A 1078 -26.96 -9.34 -3.34
CA THR A 1078 -26.77 -10.39 -4.34
C THR A 1078 -25.45 -10.16 -5.09
N ASP A 1079 -24.90 -11.22 -5.68
CA ASP A 1079 -23.67 -11.13 -6.50
C ASP A 1079 -23.84 -10.13 -7.67
N GLU A 1080 -25.04 -10.06 -8.26
CA GLU A 1080 -25.34 -9.11 -9.34
C GLU A 1080 -25.39 -7.66 -8.85
N GLU A 1081 -25.86 -7.41 -7.62
CA GLU A 1081 -25.88 -6.07 -7.05
C GLU A 1081 -24.46 -5.59 -6.75
N LEU A 1082 -23.65 -6.46 -6.12
CA LEU A 1082 -22.24 -6.18 -5.85
C LEU A 1082 -21.48 -5.88 -7.16
N ALA A 1083 -21.65 -6.69 -8.19
CA ALA A 1083 -20.95 -6.49 -9.47
C ALA A 1083 -21.44 -5.29 -10.31
N ARG A 1084 -22.62 -4.75 -10.01
CA ARG A 1084 -23.23 -3.64 -10.76
C ARG A 1084 -22.85 -2.29 -10.19
N ARG A 1085 -22.67 -2.19 -8.87
CA ARG A 1085 -22.41 -0.92 -8.19
C ARG A 1085 -20.94 -0.58 -8.22
N VAL A 1086 -20.67 0.71 -8.24
CA VAL A 1086 -19.31 1.25 -8.27
C VAL A 1086 -18.95 1.91 -6.93
N HIS A 1087 -19.94 2.17 -6.07
CA HIS A 1087 -19.77 2.69 -4.72
C HIS A 1087 -20.65 1.94 -3.70
N GLN A 1088 -20.17 1.81 -2.46
CA GLN A 1088 -20.88 1.13 -1.36
C GLN A 1088 -22.26 1.74 -1.05
N HIS A 1089 -22.37 3.07 -1.06
CA HIS A 1089 -23.63 3.75 -0.73
C HIS A 1089 -24.76 3.53 -1.75
N GLU A 1090 -24.44 2.98 -2.94
CA GLU A 1090 -25.41 2.66 -3.99
C GLU A 1090 -26.04 1.27 -3.82
N LEU A 1091 -25.49 0.43 -2.94
CA LEU A 1091 -25.92 -0.95 -2.75
C LEU A 1091 -27.34 -1.02 -2.19
N GLN A 1092 -28.15 -1.86 -2.83
CA GLN A 1092 -29.51 -2.14 -2.37
C GLN A 1092 -29.57 -3.49 -1.66
N ARG A 1093 -30.00 -3.48 -0.40
CA ARG A 1093 -30.20 -4.70 0.38
C ARG A 1093 -31.26 -5.60 -0.27
N ALA A 1094 -30.98 -6.89 -0.33
CA ALA A 1094 -31.91 -7.93 -0.73
C ALA A 1094 -33.01 -8.13 0.34
N GLN A 1095 -34.12 -8.75 -0.07
CA GLN A 1095 -35.25 -9.05 0.84
C GLN A 1095 -34.99 -10.26 1.75
N SER A 1096 -34.02 -11.09 1.38
CA SER A 1096 -33.56 -12.29 2.08
C SER A 1096 -32.03 -12.26 2.16
N ILE A 1097 -31.47 -13.00 3.12
CA ILE A 1097 -30.02 -13.19 3.26
C ILE A 1097 -29.57 -14.23 2.24
N ASN A 1098 -28.57 -13.90 1.43
CA ASN A 1098 -27.95 -14.83 0.47
C ASN A 1098 -26.84 -15.62 1.16
N ILE A 1099 -26.96 -16.93 1.19
CA ILE A 1099 -25.95 -17.84 1.72
C ILE A 1099 -25.37 -18.66 0.59
N HIS A 1100 -24.05 -18.66 0.46
CA HIS A 1100 -23.35 -19.52 -0.47
C HIS A 1100 -22.65 -20.65 0.28
N LEU A 1101 -22.70 -21.85 -0.26
CA LEU A 1101 -22.02 -23.04 0.24
C LEU A 1101 -21.18 -23.62 -0.90
N ASP A 1102 -19.86 -23.49 -0.79
CA ASP A 1102 -18.93 -23.87 -1.85
C ASP A 1102 -18.10 -25.10 -1.47
N ALA A 1103 -18.05 -26.07 -2.37
CA ALA A 1103 -17.03 -27.11 -2.32
C ALA A 1103 -15.66 -26.58 -2.74
N PHE A 1104 -15.66 -25.58 -3.62
CA PHE A 1104 -14.45 -24.92 -4.10
C PHE A 1104 -14.73 -23.45 -4.35
N HIS A 1105 -13.86 -22.58 -3.85
CA HIS A 1105 -13.85 -21.15 -4.17
C HIS A 1105 -12.43 -20.80 -4.60
N MET A 1106 -12.30 -20.26 -5.81
CA MET A 1106 -11.02 -19.88 -6.40
C MET A 1106 -10.32 -18.80 -5.55
N GLY A 1107 -8.98 -18.83 -5.56
CA GLY A 1107 -8.16 -17.80 -4.92
C GLY A 1107 -8.41 -16.38 -5.46
N LEU A 1108 -7.88 -15.39 -4.74
CA LEU A 1108 -7.98 -13.97 -5.09
C LEU A 1108 -6.86 -13.53 -6.04
N GLY A 1109 -5.68 -14.14 -5.96
CA GLY A 1109 -4.48 -13.60 -6.60
C GLY A 1109 -4.05 -12.27 -5.98
N GLY A 1110 -3.19 -11.53 -6.66
CA GLY A 1110 -2.66 -10.26 -6.16
C GLY A 1110 -1.17 -10.05 -6.38
N ASP A 1111 -0.47 -10.94 -7.12
CA ASP A 1111 0.89 -10.62 -7.62
C ASP A 1111 0.90 -9.27 -8.37
N ASN A 1112 -0.20 -8.99 -9.08
CA ASN A 1112 -0.59 -7.72 -9.69
C ASN A 1112 -2.11 -7.72 -9.92
N SER A 1113 -2.67 -6.57 -10.33
CA SER A 1113 -4.11 -6.38 -10.58
C SER A 1113 -4.47 -5.98 -12.02
N TRP A 1114 -3.58 -6.21 -13.00
CA TRP A 1114 -3.83 -5.95 -14.43
C TRP A 1114 -3.69 -7.19 -15.32
N PHE A 1115 -3.17 -8.30 -14.77
CA PHE A 1115 -3.18 -9.61 -15.41
C PHE A 1115 -3.69 -10.70 -14.46
N PRO A 1116 -4.20 -11.83 -14.98
CA PRO A 1116 -4.52 -13.00 -14.17
C PRO A 1116 -3.37 -13.44 -13.26
N SER A 1117 -3.53 -13.24 -11.95
CA SER A 1117 -2.47 -13.43 -10.94
C SER A 1117 -2.76 -14.55 -9.93
N VAL A 1118 -3.84 -15.32 -10.11
CA VAL A 1118 -4.11 -16.49 -9.25
C VAL A 1118 -3.21 -17.65 -9.65
N HIS A 1119 -2.41 -18.15 -8.70
CA HIS A 1119 -1.51 -19.28 -8.96
C HIS A 1119 -2.29 -20.57 -9.28
N PRO A 1120 -1.76 -21.44 -10.17
CA PRO A 1120 -2.51 -22.59 -10.70
C PRO A 1120 -3.14 -23.52 -9.67
N GLU A 1121 -2.48 -23.78 -8.53
CA GLU A 1121 -2.99 -24.65 -7.46
C GLU A 1121 -4.21 -24.08 -6.72
N PHE A 1122 -4.47 -22.78 -6.86
CA PHE A 1122 -5.64 -22.09 -6.29
C PHE A 1122 -6.74 -21.86 -7.32
N THR A 1123 -6.63 -22.52 -8.48
CA THR A 1123 -7.64 -22.50 -9.55
C THR A 1123 -8.32 -23.87 -9.67
N SER A 1124 -9.56 -23.92 -10.16
CA SER A 1124 -10.25 -25.19 -10.36
C SER A 1124 -9.55 -26.01 -11.46
N SER A 1125 -9.23 -27.28 -11.19
CA SER A 1125 -8.71 -28.19 -12.21
C SER A 1125 -9.80 -28.59 -13.21
N ILE A 1126 -9.65 -28.20 -14.48
CA ILE A 1126 -10.64 -28.51 -15.53
C ILE A 1126 -10.48 -29.97 -16.04
N THR A 1127 -9.51 -30.74 -15.52
CA THR A 1127 -9.32 -32.14 -15.90
C THR A 1127 -10.31 -33.08 -15.21
N THR A 1128 -10.82 -32.72 -14.03
CA THR A 1128 -11.90 -33.46 -13.35
C THR A 1128 -13.23 -33.13 -14.02
N LYS A 1129 -13.80 -34.11 -14.74
CA LYS A 1129 -15.13 -33.96 -15.37
C LYS A 1129 -16.26 -33.73 -14.36
N ASN A 1130 -16.10 -34.24 -13.14
CA ASN A 1130 -17.14 -34.24 -12.12
C ASN A 1130 -16.60 -33.64 -10.81
N TYR A 1131 -17.41 -32.80 -10.17
CA TYR A 1131 -17.22 -32.34 -8.79
C TYR A 1131 -18.42 -32.78 -7.94
N ASP A 1132 -18.15 -33.42 -6.81
CA ASP A 1132 -19.18 -33.84 -5.85
C ASP A 1132 -19.15 -32.91 -4.63
N PHE A 1133 -20.33 -32.48 -4.18
CA PHE A 1133 -20.52 -31.72 -2.95
C PHE A 1133 -21.69 -32.30 -2.18
N ALA A 1134 -21.46 -32.74 -0.94
CA ALA A 1134 -22.48 -33.33 -0.09
C ALA A 1134 -22.52 -32.64 1.27
N PHE A 1135 -23.72 -32.29 1.73
CA PHE A 1135 -23.95 -31.61 3.00
C PHE A 1135 -25.35 -31.91 3.53
N VAL A 1136 -25.62 -31.51 4.77
CA VAL A 1136 -26.89 -31.71 5.46
C VAL A 1136 -27.46 -30.37 5.88
N ILE A 1137 -28.77 -30.20 5.67
CA ILE A 1137 -29.58 -29.10 6.18
C ILE A 1137 -30.47 -29.65 7.29
N ALA A 1138 -30.45 -29.00 8.46
CA ALA A 1138 -31.27 -29.37 9.61
C ALA A 1138 -31.79 -28.13 10.35
N GLY A 1139 -32.97 -28.25 10.95
CA GLY A 1139 -33.46 -27.31 11.95
C GLY A 1139 -33.06 -27.81 13.34
N VAL A 1140 -32.49 -26.95 14.16
CA VAL A 1140 -32.05 -27.26 15.53
C VAL A 1140 -32.55 -26.18 16.48
N ASP A 1141 -32.75 -26.51 17.75
CA ASP A 1141 -33.34 -25.60 18.75
C ASP A 1141 -32.39 -25.23 19.90
N SER A 1142 -31.16 -25.76 19.87
CA SER A 1142 -30.16 -25.60 20.91
C SER A 1142 -28.75 -25.87 20.36
N ASP A 1143 -27.74 -25.34 21.03
CA ASP A 1143 -26.34 -25.59 20.65
C ASP A 1143 -25.96 -27.07 20.84
N ASP A 1144 -26.51 -27.75 21.85
CA ASP A 1144 -26.30 -29.19 22.05
C ASP A 1144 -26.85 -30.03 20.88
N ALA A 1145 -28.03 -29.68 20.37
CA ALA A 1145 -28.62 -30.35 19.20
C ALA A 1145 -27.78 -30.11 17.93
N LEU A 1146 -27.28 -28.88 17.76
CA LEU A 1146 -26.37 -28.53 16.67
C LEU A 1146 -25.09 -29.37 16.74
N ASP A 1147 -24.43 -29.35 17.88
CA ASP A 1147 -23.18 -30.04 18.17
C ASP A 1147 -23.32 -31.56 17.93
N MET A 1148 -24.42 -32.16 18.41
CA MET A 1148 -24.72 -33.57 18.20
C MET A 1148 -24.88 -33.90 16.72
N GLN A 1149 -25.62 -33.07 15.97
CA GLN A 1149 -25.91 -33.32 14.56
C GLN A 1149 -24.66 -33.12 13.69
N TYR A 1150 -23.85 -32.09 13.96
CA TYR A 1150 -22.56 -31.90 13.33
C TYR A 1150 -21.66 -33.13 13.51
N ARG A 1151 -21.49 -33.61 14.75
CA ARG A 1151 -20.63 -34.75 15.06
C ARG A 1151 -21.11 -36.03 14.38
N LYS A 1152 -22.43 -36.24 14.34
CA LYS A 1152 -23.04 -37.36 13.62
C LYS A 1152 -22.64 -37.33 12.14
N VAL A 1153 -22.81 -36.22 11.44
CA VAL A 1153 -22.47 -36.11 10.01
C VAL A 1153 -20.96 -36.23 9.78
N ARG A 1154 -20.15 -35.67 10.68
CA ARG A 1154 -18.70 -35.58 10.50
C ARG A 1154 -17.95 -36.88 10.77
N TYR A 1155 -18.38 -37.63 11.79
CA TYR A 1155 -17.59 -38.73 12.36
C TYR A 1155 -18.26 -40.11 12.28
N THR A 1156 -19.46 -40.24 11.69
CA THR A 1156 -20.00 -41.57 11.40
C THR A 1156 -19.39 -42.16 10.12
N ASP A 1157 -18.96 -43.43 10.20
CA ASP A 1157 -18.42 -44.16 9.05
C ASP A 1157 -19.56 -44.56 8.08
N ASP A 1158 -19.33 -44.34 6.78
CA ASP A 1158 -20.27 -44.68 5.69
C ASP A 1158 -20.39 -46.20 5.43
N ALA A 1159 -19.84 -47.04 6.31
CA ALA A 1159 -19.72 -48.49 6.11
C ALA A 1159 -21.06 -49.25 6.07
N GLU A 1160 -22.20 -48.59 6.23
CA GLU A 1160 -23.54 -49.22 6.16
C GLU A 1160 -24.48 -48.58 5.10
N ALA A 1161 -23.98 -47.76 4.15
CA ALA A 1161 -24.81 -47.18 3.07
C ALA A 1161 -24.65 -47.85 1.68
N VAL A 1162 -23.87 -48.93 1.58
CA VAL A 1162 -23.84 -49.82 0.41
C VAL A 1162 -24.12 -51.24 0.89
N GLY A 1163 -25.40 -51.56 1.01
CA GLY A 1163 -25.93 -52.90 1.27
C GLY A 1163 -27.28 -53.03 0.64
#